data_AF-A0A958GKE6-F1
#
_entry.id   AF-A0A958GKE6-F1
#
_cell.length_a   1.000
_cell.length_b   1.000
_cell.length_c   1.000
_cell.angle_alpha   90.00
_cell.angle_beta   90.00
_cell.angle_gamma   90.00
#
_symmetry.space_group_name_H-M   'P 1'
#
loop_
_entity.id
_entity.type
_entity.pdbx_description
1 polymer ?
#
loop_
_entity_poly.entity_id
_entity_poly.type
_entity_poly.pdbx_seq_one_letter_code
_entity_poly.pdbx_strand_id
1 'polypeptide(L)'
;ASIVLGLSGSPAQAQSRYDLNGDLCVNFSDLLPLITTGLYESGRPATFAQGDFDGNGTFGTADLVQLLSSPDWNQCFEPAPPPSNPVDTLPEEPRTPVVTNPNPTSGMKLGTNLDQPTYYGRMVVFNNRMLHARSWVAQRDDCWSFNCGPEVPVDFQSGYPRAVPFGDGYTAKTTFTPGDGSGNFNGTYTLQYKGTGALHLWGAAVGSQHYRFSQPGTYEFAVTNDGEYLMVEIQSSAQNDPVRDIQILLPGVSPTQAASNPFYTGFIQDLRNFGTVRYMDFTNTNLNRMREWSERTPKGSMNQGSDNGAAFEWVVELANRTDTNAWINIPTYASDDFVRNLAVLFRDQLKSPLKVYIEYSNEVWNQAFEQGRWADAEGRRLGFSYQPTAHIVAKRSAEIFKIFEDVYGTASSSRIVKVLPTQGASWGPEGLGRTMMKAFNSASINGVSFNPTGVKADAIAINPYFGGKIVRDAIDTGRIYSMTSSALLTESKRFIENDIGDMLRNYRDIARDYNLTLVAYEGGQHLAAHTEASRNSQVVQDLLYEANRRPEMEELYTQLFNMWKGVDAGEFMHFIYVKSCSKFGCWGSKEYQTQPLESAPKARAIVKQIEQRESLLLGVEQAMVAAIGNNTKDVESLRITLGAELVNRYRELKRAVKRGESSITVRRMVKRLRKTLVKNVIESTSPSEEAIAKSFRVFARLQSKGVRKQWIAPVEETLAEWGVLMQIQH
;
A
#
# COMPACT_ATOMS: atom_id res chain seq x y z
N ALA A 1 56.48 29.93 10.81
CA ALA A 1 56.33 30.31 12.22
C ALA A 1 54.89 30.01 12.63
N SER A 2 54.74 29.23 13.69
CA SER A 2 53.55 28.51 14.14
C SER A 2 52.36 29.40 14.50
N ILE A 3 51.14 28.92 14.23
CA ILE A 3 49.97 29.22 15.06
C ILE A 3 49.37 27.88 15.49
N VAL A 4 49.38 27.70 16.81
CA VAL A 4 48.85 26.58 17.58
C VAL A 4 47.38 26.87 17.89
N LEU A 5 46.49 25.91 17.60
CA LEU A 5 45.20 25.71 18.27
C LEU A 5 45.18 24.21 18.57
N GLY A 6 45.42 23.75 19.79
CA GLY A 6 44.48 23.89 20.89
C GLY A 6 43.73 22.56 21.08
N LEU A 7 44.47 21.46 21.22
CA LEU A 7 43.93 20.14 21.58
C LEU A 7 43.86 20.04 23.10
N SER A 8 42.67 20.22 23.66
CA SER A 8 42.32 19.75 25.00
C SER A 8 40.82 19.52 25.09
N GLY A 9 40.40 18.32 24.69
CA GLY A 9 39.10 17.71 24.96
C GLY A 9 39.33 16.21 25.09
N SER A 10 38.70 15.56 26.06
CA SER A 10 38.85 14.13 26.40
C SER A 10 38.77 13.20 25.18
N PRO A 11 39.41 12.01 25.19
CA PRO A 11 39.34 11.06 24.09
C PRO A 11 37.93 10.42 24.01
N ALA A 12 37.02 11.08 23.31
CA ALA A 12 35.78 10.51 22.79
C ALA A 12 35.87 10.64 21.26
N GLN A 13 35.76 9.51 20.57
CA GLN A 13 36.21 9.29 19.19
C GLN A 13 35.70 10.36 18.21
N ALA A 14 36.64 11.02 17.53
CA ALA A 14 36.36 11.75 16.30
C ALA A 14 36.15 10.73 15.18
N GLN A 15 35.00 10.75 14.51
CA GLN A 15 34.79 9.98 13.28
C GLN A 15 35.88 10.37 12.29
N SER A 16 36.64 9.39 11.78
CA SER A 16 37.68 9.68 10.80
C SER A 16 37.02 10.26 9.55
N ARG A 17 37.60 11.34 9.02
CA ARG A 17 37.14 11.94 7.76
C ARG A 17 37.28 10.99 6.56
N TYR A 18 37.99 9.87 6.72
CA TYR A 18 38.23 8.87 5.69
C TYR A 18 37.26 7.67 5.74
N ASP A 19 36.34 7.62 6.71
CA ASP A 19 35.21 6.67 6.74
C ASP A 19 34.10 7.22 5.84
N LEU A 20 34.00 6.68 4.63
CA LEU A 20 33.14 7.20 3.56
C LEU A 20 31.81 6.46 3.46
N ASN A 21 31.72 5.26 4.00
CA ASN A 21 30.50 4.46 3.99
C ASN A 21 29.73 4.55 5.33
N GLY A 22 30.33 5.16 6.35
CA GLY A 22 29.73 5.39 7.66
C GLY A 22 29.65 4.15 8.55
N ASP A 23 30.42 3.10 8.24
CA ASP A 23 30.49 1.85 9.01
C ASP A 23 31.41 1.95 10.24
N LEU A 24 31.98 3.15 10.47
CA LEU A 24 32.95 3.47 11.52
C LEU A 24 34.28 2.74 11.35
N CYS A 25 34.55 2.16 10.18
CA CYS A 25 35.84 1.59 9.83
C CYS A 25 36.43 2.32 8.62
N VAL A 26 37.73 2.54 8.61
CA VAL A 26 38.44 3.06 7.42
C VAL A 26 39.19 1.91 6.78
N ASN A 27 38.61 1.29 5.75
CA ASN A 27 39.18 0.11 5.11
C ASN A 27 38.82 0.03 3.60
N PHE A 28 39.06 -1.14 2.98
CA PHE A 28 38.77 -1.35 1.56
C PHE A 28 37.30 -1.09 1.16
N SER A 29 36.34 -1.22 2.07
CA SER A 29 34.93 -0.92 1.79
C SER A 29 34.68 0.57 1.49
N ASP A 30 35.55 1.48 1.95
CA ASP A 30 35.47 2.92 1.67
C ASP A 30 35.91 3.30 0.25
N LEU A 31 36.60 2.40 -0.45
CA LEU A 31 36.97 2.60 -1.86
C LEU A 31 35.80 2.41 -2.81
N LEU A 32 34.79 1.62 -2.42
CA LEU A 32 33.67 1.29 -3.29
C LEU A 32 32.81 2.54 -3.62
N PRO A 33 32.43 3.40 -2.65
CA PRO A 33 31.81 4.69 -2.95
C PRO A 33 32.65 5.60 -3.85
N LEU A 34 33.97 5.58 -3.72
CA LEU A 34 34.87 6.43 -4.53
C LEU A 34 34.97 5.94 -5.97
N ILE A 35 35.22 4.65 -6.17
CA ILE A 35 35.40 4.05 -7.52
C ILE A 35 34.09 4.11 -8.31
N THR A 36 32.94 3.96 -7.64
CA THR A 36 31.61 4.03 -8.30
C THR A 36 31.25 5.43 -8.79
N THR A 37 31.95 6.48 -8.34
CA THR A 37 31.75 7.84 -8.89
C THR A 37 32.26 7.99 -10.32
N GLY A 38 33.18 7.12 -10.77
CA GLY A 38 33.84 7.22 -12.07
C GLY A 38 34.77 8.44 -12.20
N LEU A 39 35.17 9.07 -11.09
CA LEU A 39 35.98 10.29 -11.10
C LEU A 39 37.49 10.03 -11.07
N TYR A 40 37.92 8.82 -10.69
CA TYR A 40 39.33 8.46 -10.58
C TYR A 40 40.08 8.65 -11.90
N GLU A 41 41.13 9.49 -11.88
CA GLU A 41 41.97 9.82 -13.05
C GLU A 41 41.18 10.41 -14.23
N SER A 42 39.96 10.91 -13.99
CA SER A 42 39.10 11.47 -15.04
C SER A 42 39.43 12.93 -15.39
N GLY A 43 40.22 13.61 -14.54
CA GLY A 43 40.49 15.05 -14.62
C GLY A 43 39.27 15.94 -14.32
N ARG A 44 38.13 15.36 -13.92
CA ARG A 44 36.92 16.10 -13.54
C ARG A 44 37.02 16.61 -12.10
N PRO A 45 36.39 17.76 -11.77
CA PRO A 45 36.40 18.27 -10.41
C PRO A 45 35.83 17.26 -9.42
N ALA A 46 36.51 17.07 -8.30
CA ALA A 46 36.08 16.21 -7.21
C ALA A 46 36.10 16.98 -5.88
N THR A 47 35.19 16.64 -4.98
CA THR A 47 35.19 17.11 -3.60
C THR A 47 35.88 16.10 -2.69
N PHE A 48 36.20 16.47 -1.46
CA PHE A 48 36.83 15.56 -0.48
C PHE A 48 36.05 14.25 -0.29
N ALA A 49 34.71 14.30 -0.25
CA ALA A 49 33.86 13.12 -0.13
C ALA A 49 33.81 12.25 -1.41
N GLN A 50 34.27 12.79 -2.54
CA GLN A 50 34.38 12.11 -3.83
C GLN A 50 35.82 11.66 -4.13
N GLY A 51 36.74 11.82 -3.17
CA GLY A 51 38.10 11.29 -3.23
C GLY A 51 39.19 12.33 -3.40
N ASP A 52 38.91 13.64 -3.43
CA ASP A 52 39.94 14.69 -3.45
C ASP A 52 40.49 14.95 -2.04
N PHE A 53 41.38 14.09 -1.59
CA PHE A 53 41.87 14.06 -0.22
C PHE A 53 43.03 15.01 0.03
N ASP A 54 43.82 15.33 -1.00
CA ASP A 54 44.89 16.32 -0.92
C ASP A 54 44.39 17.75 -1.15
N GLY A 55 43.15 17.91 -1.63
CA GLY A 55 42.48 19.18 -1.84
C GLY A 55 42.92 19.89 -3.12
N ASN A 56 43.50 19.17 -4.08
CA ASN A 56 43.92 19.70 -5.38
C ASN A 56 42.74 19.91 -6.36
N GLY A 57 41.53 19.47 -5.99
CA GLY A 57 40.30 19.64 -6.75
C GLY A 57 39.96 18.50 -7.71
N THR A 58 40.73 17.41 -7.71
CA THR A 58 40.51 16.22 -8.57
C THR A 58 40.80 14.94 -7.79
N PHE A 59 40.22 13.81 -8.21
CA PHE A 59 40.49 12.51 -7.60
C PHE A 59 41.47 11.70 -8.45
N GLY A 60 42.68 11.46 -7.94
CA GLY A 60 43.72 10.71 -8.63
C GLY A 60 44.53 9.79 -7.73
N THR A 61 45.63 9.27 -8.28
CA THR A 61 46.51 8.31 -7.60
C THR A 61 47.07 8.86 -6.28
N ALA A 62 47.37 10.17 -6.21
CA ALA A 62 47.87 10.81 -5.00
C ALA A 62 46.89 10.72 -3.82
N ASP A 63 45.60 10.87 -4.09
CA ASP A 63 44.55 10.76 -3.08
C ASP A 63 44.36 9.33 -2.59
N LEU A 64 44.40 8.35 -3.50
CA LEU A 64 44.38 6.94 -3.10
C LEU A 64 45.56 6.60 -2.19
N VAL A 65 46.76 7.09 -2.52
CA VAL A 65 47.92 6.93 -1.66
C VAL A 65 47.70 7.60 -0.30
N GLN A 66 47.08 8.77 -0.24
CA GLN A 66 46.77 9.46 1.01
C GLN A 66 45.75 8.71 1.87
N LEU A 67 44.71 8.13 1.27
CA LEU A 67 43.74 7.29 1.98
C LEU A 67 44.40 6.02 2.52
N LEU A 68 45.15 5.30 1.67
CA LEU A 68 45.81 4.05 2.04
C LEU A 68 46.96 4.25 3.04
N SER A 69 47.54 5.44 3.07
CA SER A 69 48.58 5.84 4.02
C SER A 69 48.01 6.56 5.24
N SER A 70 46.68 6.70 5.35
CA SER A 70 46.04 7.27 6.53
C SER A 70 46.41 6.46 7.77
N PRO A 71 46.74 7.09 8.91
CA PRO A 71 46.97 6.37 10.16
C PRO A 71 45.74 5.55 10.60
N ASP A 72 44.56 5.89 10.09
CA ASP A 72 43.29 5.22 10.40
C ASP A 72 43.03 4.01 9.49
N TRP A 73 43.86 3.72 8.48
CA TRP A 73 43.65 2.61 7.55
C TRP A 73 43.65 1.25 8.28
N ASN A 74 42.63 0.44 8.04
CA ASN A 74 42.25 -0.79 8.75
C ASN A 74 41.89 -0.60 10.25
N GLN A 75 41.49 0.60 10.67
CA GLN A 75 40.94 0.83 12.01
C GLN A 75 39.42 0.93 12.00
N CYS A 76 38.79 0.48 13.09
CA CYS A 76 37.36 0.66 13.37
C CYS A 76 37.19 1.41 14.69
N PHE A 77 36.28 2.37 14.71
CA PHE A 77 35.98 3.24 15.85
C PHE A 77 34.70 2.77 16.56
N GLU A 78 34.67 2.86 17.89
CA GLU A 78 33.45 2.54 18.63
C GLU A 78 32.47 3.73 18.57
N PRO A 79 31.15 3.49 18.56
CA PRO A 79 30.18 4.56 18.66
C PRO A 79 30.23 5.18 20.07
N ALA A 80 30.25 6.52 20.13
CA ALA A 80 30.23 7.24 21.40
C ALA A 80 28.98 6.86 22.22
N PRO A 81 29.12 6.65 23.55
CA PRO A 81 27.96 6.46 24.41
C PRO A 81 27.06 7.70 24.39
N PRO A 82 25.72 7.52 24.43
CA PRO A 82 24.80 8.64 24.33
C PRO A 82 25.03 9.65 25.47
N PRO A 83 25.05 10.96 25.18
CA PRO A 83 25.17 11.97 26.22
C PRO A 83 23.89 11.99 27.08
N SER A 84 24.07 12.25 28.37
CA SER A 84 22.96 12.43 29.32
C SER A 84 22.42 13.87 29.27
N ASN A 85 21.09 13.98 29.08
CA ASN A 85 20.17 15.12 29.34
C ASN A 85 20.33 16.35 28.39
N PRO A 86 19.28 17.17 28.08
CA PRO A 86 18.26 17.72 28.99
C PRO A 86 16.81 17.78 28.45
N VAL A 87 15.86 18.13 29.35
CA VAL A 87 14.46 18.43 29.04
C VAL A 87 14.37 19.83 28.42
N ASP A 88 14.08 19.91 27.13
CA ASP A 88 13.69 21.16 26.47
C ASP A 88 12.27 21.53 26.90
N THR A 89 12.15 22.56 27.74
CA THR A 89 10.88 23.20 28.05
C THR A 89 10.60 24.29 27.02
N LEU A 90 9.51 24.15 26.26
CA LEU A 90 9.02 25.17 25.35
C LEU A 90 7.70 25.76 25.88
N PRO A 91 7.47 27.08 25.67
CA PRO A 91 6.36 27.81 26.27
C PRO A 91 5.00 27.43 25.67
N GLU A 92 3.98 27.34 26.53
CA GLU A 92 2.58 27.19 26.12
C GLU A 92 2.06 28.50 25.51
N GLU A 93 1.50 28.43 24.30
CA GLU A 93 0.77 29.53 23.64
C GLU A 93 -0.75 29.26 23.60
N PRO A 94 -1.60 30.30 23.55
CA PRO A 94 -3.01 30.21 23.92
C PRO A 94 -3.90 29.61 22.81
N ARG A 95 -4.83 28.75 23.22
CA ARG A 95 -5.84 28.13 22.35
C ARG A 95 -6.86 29.16 21.86
N THR A 96 -6.96 29.37 20.56
CA THR A 96 -8.08 30.10 19.91
C THR A 96 -9.27 29.18 19.60
N PRO A 97 -10.51 29.71 19.52
CA PRO A 97 -11.73 28.90 19.45
C PRO A 97 -11.90 28.15 18.13
N VAL A 98 -12.44 26.94 18.27
CA VAL A 98 -12.72 25.95 17.24
C VAL A 98 -13.73 26.47 16.21
N VAL A 99 -13.33 26.50 14.94
CA VAL A 99 -14.25 26.49 13.80
C VAL A 99 -14.34 25.05 13.32
N THR A 100 -15.49 24.42 13.51
CA THR A 100 -15.75 23.03 13.11
C THR A 100 -15.86 22.94 11.58
N ASN A 101 -14.95 22.17 10.96
CA ASN A 101 -15.07 21.77 9.56
C ASN A 101 -16.07 20.58 9.50
N PRO A 102 -17.00 20.52 8.53
CA PRO A 102 -18.03 19.49 8.52
C PRO A 102 -17.44 18.11 8.21
N ASN A 103 -17.59 17.23 9.21
CA ASN A 103 -17.28 15.80 9.30
C ASN A 103 -17.14 15.01 7.98
N PRO A 104 -16.02 14.26 7.78
CA PRO A 104 -16.05 13.06 6.98
C PRO A 104 -16.97 12.01 7.64
N THR A 105 -17.82 11.39 6.83
CA THR A 105 -18.86 10.42 7.22
C THR A 105 -18.37 9.26 8.09
N SER A 106 -19.00 9.07 9.25
CA SER A 106 -18.84 7.97 10.22
C SER A 106 -19.09 6.58 9.61
N GLY A 107 -18.17 5.64 9.90
CA GLY A 107 -18.25 4.20 9.59
C GLY A 107 -16.97 3.66 8.94
N MET A 108 -16.32 2.68 9.60
CA MET A 108 -15.14 1.96 9.08
C MET A 108 -15.38 1.48 7.64
N LYS A 109 -14.41 1.75 6.76
CA LYS A 109 -14.36 1.22 5.39
C LYS A 109 -13.15 0.31 5.25
N LEU A 110 -13.34 -0.85 4.65
CA LEU A 110 -12.24 -1.76 4.36
C LEU A 110 -11.60 -1.45 3.02
N GLY A 111 -10.28 -1.52 3.01
CA GLY A 111 -9.44 -1.56 1.83
C GLY A 111 -8.36 -2.61 1.95
N THR A 112 -7.51 -2.71 0.93
CA THR A 112 -6.36 -3.62 0.90
C THR A 112 -5.19 -2.98 0.16
N ASN A 113 -3.95 -3.40 0.47
CA ASN A 113 -2.85 -3.17 -0.48
C ASN A 113 -2.81 -4.26 -1.55
N LEU A 114 -2.21 -3.92 -2.69
CA LEU A 114 -1.86 -4.86 -3.75
C LEU A 114 -0.38 -5.19 -3.71
N ASP A 115 -0.05 -6.46 -3.97
CA ASP A 115 1.33 -6.88 -4.21
C ASP A 115 1.83 -6.36 -5.56
N GLN A 116 3.13 -6.47 -5.80
CA GLN A 116 3.70 -6.18 -7.11
C GLN A 116 3.32 -7.28 -8.12
N PRO A 117 3.06 -6.96 -9.41
CA PRO A 117 2.82 -7.98 -10.44
C PRO A 117 4.14 -8.64 -10.88
N THR A 118 4.81 -9.32 -9.95
CA THR A 118 6.10 -10.00 -10.19
C THR A 118 5.93 -11.27 -11.01
N TYR A 119 7.06 -11.76 -11.53
CA TYR A 119 7.12 -12.94 -12.39
C TYR A 119 6.82 -14.26 -11.67
N TYR A 120 6.96 -14.29 -10.35
CA TYR A 120 6.68 -15.46 -9.50
C TYR A 120 5.44 -15.27 -8.63
N GLY A 121 4.81 -14.09 -8.68
CA GLY A 121 3.66 -13.75 -7.85
C GLY A 121 2.43 -14.54 -8.25
N ARG A 122 1.64 -14.95 -7.25
CA ARG A 122 0.36 -15.68 -7.45
C ARG A 122 -0.85 -14.75 -7.56
N MET A 123 -0.64 -13.43 -7.58
CA MET A 123 -1.67 -12.45 -7.87
C MET A 123 -1.74 -12.26 -9.40
N VAL A 124 -2.83 -12.69 -10.02
CA VAL A 124 -3.02 -12.59 -11.48
C VAL A 124 -3.76 -11.29 -11.80
N VAL A 125 -3.00 -10.25 -12.11
CA VAL A 125 -3.54 -8.89 -12.35
C VAL A 125 -4.03 -8.73 -13.78
N PHE A 126 -3.20 -9.11 -14.74
CA PHE A 126 -3.43 -8.84 -16.17
C PHE A 126 -3.80 -10.09 -16.95
N ASN A 127 -4.67 -9.91 -17.96
CA ASN A 127 -4.95 -10.93 -18.97
C ASN A 127 -3.72 -11.20 -19.84
N ASN A 128 -2.89 -10.18 -20.11
CA ASN A 128 -1.59 -10.37 -20.73
C ASN A 128 -0.54 -10.69 -19.66
N ARG A 129 -0.12 -11.96 -19.59
CA ARG A 129 0.84 -12.45 -18.61
C ARG A 129 2.27 -11.96 -18.85
N MET A 130 2.61 -11.49 -20.05
CA MET A 130 3.90 -10.83 -20.29
C MET A 130 4.12 -9.62 -19.39
N LEU A 131 3.06 -8.94 -18.92
CA LEU A 131 3.15 -7.81 -17.99
C LEU A 131 3.70 -8.18 -16.60
N HIS A 132 3.73 -9.47 -16.28
CA HIS A 132 4.37 -10.01 -15.07
C HIS A 132 5.80 -10.48 -15.31
N ALA A 133 6.26 -10.56 -16.55
CA ALA A 133 7.56 -11.10 -16.87
C ALA A 133 8.69 -10.25 -16.28
N ARG A 134 9.75 -10.92 -15.81
CA ARG A 134 10.95 -10.23 -15.34
C ARG A 134 11.65 -9.49 -16.49
N SER A 135 12.59 -8.62 -16.14
CA SER A 135 13.47 -7.99 -17.13
C SER A 135 14.21 -9.04 -17.96
N TRP A 136 14.45 -8.72 -19.24
CA TRP A 136 15.21 -9.56 -20.15
C TRP A 136 16.60 -9.84 -19.61
N VAL A 137 17.05 -11.08 -19.79
CA VAL A 137 18.40 -11.52 -19.49
C VAL A 137 19.10 -11.99 -20.75
N ALA A 138 20.41 -11.79 -20.80
CA ALA A 138 21.23 -12.21 -21.93
C ALA A 138 21.63 -13.67 -21.78
N GLN A 139 21.53 -14.43 -22.88
CA GLN A 139 21.90 -15.83 -22.90
C GLN A 139 22.61 -16.18 -24.21
N ARG A 140 23.50 -17.17 -24.16
CA ARG A 140 24.07 -17.86 -25.34
C ARG A 140 24.00 -19.37 -25.15
N ASP A 141 24.11 -20.10 -26.25
CA ASP A 141 24.07 -21.56 -26.27
C ASP A 141 25.32 -22.21 -25.63
N ASP A 142 26.46 -21.52 -25.66
CA ASP A 142 27.72 -21.99 -25.06
C ASP A 142 27.85 -21.68 -23.56
N CYS A 143 26.76 -21.21 -22.94
CA CYS A 143 26.75 -20.75 -21.57
C CYS A 143 25.79 -21.57 -20.68
N TRP A 144 26.33 -22.08 -19.57
CA TRP A 144 25.63 -22.95 -18.64
C TRP A 144 24.92 -22.22 -17.49
N SER A 145 25.27 -20.96 -17.22
CA SER A 145 24.58 -20.13 -16.22
C SER A 145 23.43 -19.35 -16.86
N PHE A 146 22.34 -19.20 -16.12
CA PHE A 146 21.24 -18.30 -16.50
C PHE A 146 21.70 -16.84 -16.34
N ASN A 147 21.42 -16.00 -17.33
CA ASN A 147 21.86 -14.60 -17.36
C ASN A 147 23.39 -14.45 -17.31
N CYS A 148 24.06 -14.87 -18.38
CA CYS A 148 25.52 -14.89 -18.44
C CYS A 148 26.12 -13.95 -19.47
N GLY A 149 25.30 -13.05 -20.00
CA GLY A 149 25.74 -12.01 -20.90
C GLY A 149 25.68 -10.63 -20.27
N PRO A 150 25.98 -9.60 -21.07
CA PRO A 150 25.81 -8.21 -20.67
C PRO A 150 24.31 -7.88 -20.47
N GLU A 151 24.04 -6.69 -19.94
CA GLU A 151 22.67 -6.16 -19.89
C GLU A 151 22.04 -6.11 -21.30
N VAL A 152 20.77 -6.51 -21.41
CA VAL A 152 20.06 -6.55 -22.69
C VAL A 152 19.71 -5.12 -23.13
N PRO A 153 20.14 -4.66 -24.32
CA PRO A 153 19.80 -3.32 -24.80
C PRO A 153 18.31 -3.21 -25.16
N VAL A 154 17.53 -2.53 -24.34
CA VAL A 154 16.08 -2.36 -24.53
C VAL A 154 15.69 -0.95 -24.99
N ASP A 155 14.54 -0.84 -25.63
CA ASP A 155 13.81 0.42 -25.71
C ASP A 155 13.20 0.73 -24.35
N PHE A 156 13.42 1.93 -23.81
CA PHE A 156 12.96 2.28 -22.46
C PHE A 156 11.43 2.37 -22.38
N GLN A 157 10.76 2.82 -23.44
CA GLN A 157 9.30 3.02 -23.42
C GLN A 157 8.55 1.68 -23.44
N SER A 158 9.04 0.71 -24.22
CA SER A 158 8.38 -0.59 -24.37
C SER A 158 9.02 -1.71 -23.55
N GLY A 159 10.26 -1.57 -23.10
CA GLY A 159 11.03 -2.59 -22.39
C GLY A 159 11.46 -3.79 -23.26
N TYR A 160 11.38 -3.68 -24.60
CA TYR A 160 11.74 -4.77 -25.52
C TYR A 160 13.15 -4.61 -26.08
N PRO A 161 13.87 -5.72 -26.37
CA PRO A 161 15.20 -5.66 -26.97
C PRO A 161 15.18 -4.98 -28.35
N ARG A 162 16.18 -4.13 -28.62
CA ARG A 162 16.26 -3.37 -29.89
C ARG A 162 16.71 -4.21 -31.09
N ALA A 163 17.39 -5.32 -30.84
CA ALA A 163 17.79 -6.30 -31.84
C ALA A 163 18.18 -7.61 -31.12
N VAL A 164 18.08 -8.73 -31.84
CA VAL A 164 18.59 -10.04 -31.41
C VAL A 164 19.10 -10.80 -32.65
N PRO A 165 20.29 -11.40 -32.63
CA PRO A 165 21.26 -11.33 -31.54
C PRO A 165 21.82 -9.93 -31.33
N PHE A 166 22.35 -9.66 -30.14
CA PHE A 166 23.06 -8.42 -29.80
C PHE A 166 24.44 -8.72 -29.22
N GLY A 167 25.32 -7.73 -29.27
CA GLY A 167 26.74 -7.90 -28.90
C GLY A 167 27.36 -9.07 -29.67
N ASP A 168 28.06 -9.93 -28.95
CA ASP A 168 28.72 -11.12 -29.51
C ASP A 168 27.78 -12.31 -29.68
N GLY A 169 26.56 -12.12 -30.17
CA GLY A 169 25.65 -13.25 -30.47
C GLY A 169 24.68 -13.65 -29.34
N TYR A 170 24.41 -12.78 -28.37
CA TYR A 170 23.48 -13.08 -27.27
C TYR A 170 22.02 -13.03 -27.71
N THR A 171 21.21 -13.98 -27.22
CA THR A 171 19.74 -13.94 -27.25
C THR A 171 19.18 -13.29 -25.99
N ALA A 172 17.90 -12.93 -26.03
CA ALA A 172 17.18 -12.33 -24.90
C ALA A 172 16.13 -13.30 -24.37
N LYS A 173 16.19 -13.61 -23.07
CA LYS A 173 15.24 -14.50 -22.38
C LYS A 173 14.51 -13.76 -21.27
N THR A 174 13.25 -14.11 -21.04
CA THR A 174 12.50 -13.72 -19.85
C THR A 174 11.62 -14.87 -19.39
N THR A 175 11.08 -14.77 -18.18
CA THR A 175 10.23 -15.81 -17.59
C THR A 175 9.17 -15.22 -16.68
N PHE A 176 8.08 -15.97 -16.51
CA PHE A 176 7.01 -15.72 -15.54
C PHE A 176 6.20 -17.00 -15.27
N THR A 177 5.42 -16.99 -14.19
CA THR A 177 4.41 -18.00 -13.87
C THR A 177 3.08 -17.67 -14.57
N PRO A 178 2.53 -18.56 -15.42
CA PRO A 178 1.33 -18.26 -16.21
C PRO A 178 0.06 -17.98 -15.41
N GLY A 179 -0.13 -18.61 -14.26
CA GLY A 179 -1.28 -18.43 -13.39
C GLY A 179 -0.89 -18.34 -11.92
N ASP A 180 -1.73 -18.93 -11.05
CA ASP A 180 -1.58 -18.85 -9.61
C ASP A 180 -1.29 -20.20 -8.93
N GLY A 181 -1.05 -21.25 -9.72
CA GLY A 181 -0.72 -22.59 -9.24
C GLY A 181 -1.91 -23.39 -8.70
N SER A 182 -3.13 -22.92 -8.90
CA SER A 182 -4.35 -23.67 -8.58
C SER A 182 -4.76 -24.68 -9.66
N GLY A 183 -4.20 -24.56 -10.87
CA GLY A 183 -4.67 -25.24 -12.07
C GLY A 183 -5.85 -24.56 -12.77
N ASN A 184 -6.45 -23.51 -12.18
CA ASN A 184 -7.57 -22.78 -12.78
C ASN A 184 -7.17 -21.99 -14.04
N PHE A 185 -5.88 -21.73 -14.24
CA PHE A 185 -5.37 -21.07 -15.43
C PHE A 185 -4.66 -22.05 -16.39
N ASN A 186 -4.79 -23.36 -16.20
CA ASN A 186 -4.38 -24.33 -17.22
C ASN A 186 -5.27 -24.21 -18.46
N GLY A 187 -4.73 -24.53 -19.63
CA GLY A 187 -5.48 -24.53 -20.88
C GLY A 187 -4.72 -23.94 -22.06
N THR A 188 -5.45 -23.55 -23.09
CA THR A 188 -4.89 -22.99 -24.33
C THR A 188 -4.75 -21.48 -24.22
N TYR A 189 -3.50 -21.01 -24.24
CA TYR A 189 -3.13 -19.60 -24.24
C TYR A 189 -3.01 -19.08 -25.67
N THR A 190 -3.26 -17.79 -25.85
CA THR A 190 -3.01 -17.09 -27.12
C THR A 190 -1.71 -16.31 -27.04
N LEU A 191 -0.80 -16.52 -27.98
CA LEU A 191 0.40 -15.70 -28.20
C LEU A 191 0.21 -14.78 -29.41
N GLN A 192 0.54 -13.50 -29.28
CA GLN A 192 0.67 -12.58 -30.40
C GLN A 192 1.95 -11.74 -30.24
N TYR A 193 2.62 -11.39 -31.34
CA TYR A 193 3.71 -10.41 -31.30
C TYR A 193 3.85 -9.68 -32.64
N LYS A 194 4.56 -8.55 -32.60
CA LYS A 194 4.90 -7.72 -33.77
C LYS A 194 6.41 -7.70 -33.98
N GLY A 195 6.82 -7.28 -35.18
CA GLY A 195 8.22 -7.18 -35.56
C GLY A 195 8.73 -8.41 -36.30
N THR A 196 9.85 -8.24 -36.97
CA THR A 196 10.50 -9.27 -37.76
C THR A 196 11.48 -10.04 -36.89
N GLY A 197 11.19 -11.31 -36.63
CA GLY A 197 12.01 -12.15 -35.76
C GLY A 197 11.32 -13.46 -35.39
N ALA A 198 11.94 -14.19 -34.48
CA ALA A 198 11.48 -15.51 -34.05
C ALA A 198 11.43 -15.63 -32.51
N LEU A 199 10.42 -16.34 -32.02
CA LEU A 199 10.19 -16.62 -30.60
C LEU A 199 10.29 -18.13 -30.31
N HIS A 200 10.77 -18.45 -29.11
CA HIS A 200 10.77 -19.81 -28.57
C HIS A 200 10.20 -19.81 -27.16
N LEU A 201 9.17 -20.63 -26.92
CA LEU A 201 8.60 -20.89 -25.61
C LEU A 201 8.94 -22.30 -25.14
N TRP A 202 9.29 -22.42 -23.87
CA TRP A 202 9.54 -23.68 -23.18
C TRP A 202 9.46 -23.47 -21.66
N GLY A 203 9.50 -24.54 -20.86
CA GLY A 203 9.52 -24.45 -19.40
C GLY A 203 8.56 -25.44 -18.76
N ALA A 204 8.66 -25.57 -17.44
CA ALA A 204 7.87 -26.55 -16.69
C ALA A 204 6.35 -26.33 -16.82
N ALA A 205 5.91 -25.11 -17.12
CA ALA A 205 4.50 -24.80 -17.39
C ALA A 205 3.92 -25.52 -18.63
N VAL A 206 4.76 -25.88 -19.61
CA VAL A 206 4.37 -26.55 -20.85
C VAL A 206 4.92 -27.99 -20.96
N GLY A 207 5.46 -28.52 -19.86
CA GLY A 207 6.06 -29.86 -19.82
C GLY A 207 7.28 -29.98 -20.74
N SER A 208 7.35 -31.05 -21.53
CA SER A 208 8.42 -31.31 -22.49
C SER A 208 8.23 -30.60 -23.85
N GLN A 209 7.17 -29.80 -24.01
CA GLN A 209 6.87 -29.12 -25.27
C GLN A 209 7.78 -27.91 -25.50
N HIS A 210 8.15 -27.69 -26.77
CA HIS A 210 8.89 -26.51 -27.21
C HIS A 210 8.16 -25.85 -28.39
N TYR A 211 7.58 -24.67 -28.17
CA TYR A 211 6.84 -23.94 -29.22
C TYR A 211 7.76 -22.92 -29.89
N ARG A 212 7.95 -23.05 -31.20
CA ARG A 212 8.79 -22.13 -31.99
C ARG A 212 7.94 -21.40 -33.02
N PHE A 213 8.11 -20.09 -33.08
CA PHE A 213 7.37 -19.20 -33.97
C PHE A 213 8.38 -18.42 -34.81
N SER A 214 8.44 -18.70 -36.11
CA SER A 214 9.48 -18.14 -37.00
C SER A 214 9.11 -16.80 -37.64
N GLN A 215 7.86 -16.35 -37.47
CA GLN A 215 7.30 -15.12 -38.06
C GLN A 215 6.27 -14.51 -37.09
N PRO A 216 6.02 -13.19 -37.14
CA PRO A 216 4.97 -12.56 -36.34
C PRO A 216 3.59 -13.10 -36.72
N GLY A 217 2.71 -13.23 -35.73
CA GLY A 217 1.38 -13.79 -35.93
C GLY A 217 0.62 -13.98 -34.62
N THR A 218 -0.53 -14.65 -34.73
CA THR A 218 -1.32 -15.12 -33.58
C THR A 218 -1.26 -16.63 -33.54
N TYR A 219 -0.91 -17.17 -32.39
CA TYR A 219 -0.66 -18.59 -32.18
C TYR A 219 -1.36 -19.06 -30.90
N GLU A 220 -1.61 -20.36 -30.82
CA GLU A 220 -2.12 -21.01 -29.62
C GLU A 220 -1.08 -21.99 -29.09
N PHE A 221 -0.99 -22.10 -27.76
CA PHE A 221 -0.15 -23.10 -27.10
C PHE A 221 -0.79 -23.54 -25.79
N ALA A 222 -0.54 -24.78 -25.37
CA ALA A 222 -1.12 -25.34 -24.15
C ALA A 222 -0.18 -25.15 -22.95
N VAL A 223 -0.74 -24.66 -21.85
CA VAL A 223 -0.13 -24.65 -20.51
C VAL A 223 -0.82 -25.71 -19.66
N THR A 224 -0.02 -26.60 -19.07
CA THR A 224 -0.49 -27.74 -18.27
C THR A 224 -0.23 -27.58 -16.78
N ASN A 225 0.65 -26.65 -16.39
CA ASN A 225 0.90 -26.31 -15.00
C ASN A 225 1.08 -24.79 -14.85
N ASP A 226 0.02 -24.12 -14.43
CA ASP A 226 -0.04 -22.67 -14.27
C ASP A 226 0.76 -22.12 -13.08
N GLY A 227 1.27 -22.99 -12.19
CA GLY A 227 2.13 -22.63 -11.07
C GLY A 227 3.62 -22.66 -11.37
N GLU A 228 4.00 -23.20 -12.52
CA GLU A 228 5.39 -23.35 -12.95
C GLU A 228 5.84 -22.24 -13.88
N TYR A 229 7.15 -22.12 -14.11
CA TYR A 229 7.68 -21.07 -14.97
C TYR A 229 7.47 -21.38 -16.46
N LEU A 230 7.20 -20.33 -17.23
CA LEU A 230 7.22 -20.30 -18.69
C LEU A 230 8.37 -19.37 -19.13
N MET A 231 9.32 -19.93 -19.88
CA MET A 231 10.39 -19.18 -20.52
C MET A 231 9.93 -18.64 -21.87
N VAL A 232 10.28 -17.40 -22.15
CA VAL A 232 10.12 -16.73 -23.44
C VAL A 232 11.51 -16.30 -23.92
N GLU A 233 11.91 -16.79 -25.08
CA GLU A 233 13.15 -16.41 -25.74
C GLU A 233 12.85 -15.72 -27.07
N ILE A 234 13.45 -14.55 -27.27
CA ILE A 234 13.58 -13.96 -28.60
C ILE A 234 14.84 -14.56 -29.20
N GLN A 235 14.70 -15.39 -30.24
CA GLN A 235 15.82 -16.05 -30.91
C GLN A 235 16.44 -15.17 -32.00
N SER A 236 15.63 -14.33 -32.64
CA SER A 236 16.06 -13.30 -33.58
C SER A 236 15.09 -12.12 -33.57
N SER A 237 15.59 -10.92 -33.83
CA SER A 237 14.84 -9.67 -33.86
C SER A 237 15.61 -8.65 -34.71
N ALA A 238 14.99 -8.23 -35.81
CA ALA A 238 15.61 -7.32 -36.78
C ALA A 238 15.76 -5.90 -36.19
N GLN A 239 16.92 -5.27 -36.36
CA GLN A 239 17.20 -3.95 -35.80
C GLN A 239 16.26 -2.84 -36.30
N ASN A 240 15.81 -2.93 -37.55
CA ASN A 240 14.91 -1.95 -38.18
C ASN A 240 13.42 -2.23 -37.95
N ASP A 241 13.06 -3.43 -37.47
CA ASP A 241 11.70 -3.80 -37.09
C ASP A 241 11.73 -4.82 -35.94
N PRO A 242 12.15 -4.40 -34.73
CA PRO A 242 12.41 -5.34 -33.65
C PRO A 242 11.15 -6.00 -33.13
N VAL A 243 11.30 -7.24 -32.69
CA VAL A 243 10.27 -7.99 -31.97
C VAL A 243 9.80 -7.21 -30.75
N ARG A 244 8.49 -6.97 -30.69
CA ARG A 244 7.83 -6.13 -29.67
C ARG A 244 6.37 -6.53 -29.50
N ASP A 245 5.72 -5.97 -28.47
CA ASP A 245 4.28 -6.17 -28.19
C ASP A 245 3.94 -7.67 -28.13
N ILE A 246 4.80 -8.44 -27.45
CA ILE A 246 4.54 -9.85 -27.14
C ILE A 246 3.40 -9.88 -26.12
N GLN A 247 2.29 -10.49 -26.52
CA GLN A 247 1.12 -10.73 -25.69
C GLN A 247 0.97 -12.23 -25.49
N ILE A 248 0.97 -12.67 -24.22
CA ILE A 248 0.63 -14.03 -23.84
C ILE A 248 -0.64 -13.94 -23.00
N LEU A 249 -1.77 -14.27 -23.62
CA LEU A 249 -3.09 -14.05 -23.07
C LEU A 249 -3.60 -15.29 -22.34
N LEU A 250 -4.24 -15.07 -21.20
CA LEU A 250 -4.92 -16.11 -20.42
C LEU A 250 -5.90 -16.93 -21.27
N PRO A 251 -6.21 -18.19 -20.88
CA PRO A 251 -7.11 -19.04 -21.63
C PRO A 251 -8.46 -18.38 -21.93
N GLY A 252 -8.90 -18.49 -23.18
CA GLY A 252 -10.18 -17.92 -23.63
C GLY A 252 -10.21 -16.39 -23.81
N VAL A 253 -9.07 -15.71 -23.70
CA VAL A 253 -8.98 -14.25 -23.92
C VAL A 253 -8.39 -13.95 -25.30
N SER A 254 -9.16 -13.29 -26.15
CA SER A 254 -8.69 -12.78 -27.45
C SER A 254 -7.91 -11.46 -27.31
N PRO A 255 -7.05 -11.09 -28.29
CA PRO A 255 -6.35 -9.80 -28.29
C PRO A 255 -7.29 -8.59 -28.20
N THR A 256 -8.44 -8.63 -28.89
CA THR A 256 -9.45 -7.56 -28.82
C THR A 256 -10.03 -7.43 -27.42
N GLN A 257 -10.32 -8.56 -26.75
CA GLN A 257 -10.79 -8.54 -25.37
C GLN A 257 -9.72 -8.00 -24.42
N ALA A 258 -8.46 -8.46 -24.54
CA ALA A 258 -7.36 -7.98 -23.72
C ALA A 258 -7.10 -6.46 -23.88
N ALA A 259 -7.21 -5.93 -25.10
CA ALA A 259 -7.07 -4.49 -25.35
C ALA A 259 -8.18 -3.67 -24.67
N SER A 260 -9.42 -4.17 -24.67
CA SER A 260 -10.56 -3.48 -24.03
C SER A 260 -10.62 -3.69 -22.50
N ASN A 261 -10.15 -4.85 -22.04
CA ASN A 261 -10.16 -5.32 -20.66
C ASN A 261 -8.79 -5.93 -20.32
N PRO A 262 -7.80 -5.10 -19.96
CA PRO A 262 -6.44 -5.56 -19.72
C PRO A 262 -6.30 -6.39 -18.44
N PHE A 263 -7.22 -6.23 -17.50
CA PHE A 263 -7.20 -6.93 -16.21
C PHE A 263 -7.95 -8.26 -16.24
N TYR A 264 -7.47 -9.21 -15.46
CA TYR A 264 -8.18 -10.45 -15.18
C TYR A 264 -9.52 -10.17 -14.49
N THR A 265 -10.60 -10.80 -14.96
CA THR A 265 -11.95 -10.52 -14.49
C THR A 265 -12.13 -10.83 -13.00
N GLY A 266 -11.60 -11.96 -12.51
CA GLY A 266 -11.71 -12.33 -11.09
C GLY A 266 -10.99 -11.34 -10.17
N PHE A 267 -9.85 -10.81 -10.60
CA PHE A 267 -9.13 -9.76 -9.88
C PHE A 267 -9.96 -8.47 -9.76
N ILE A 268 -10.57 -8.01 -10.85
CA ILE A 268 -11.45 -6.82 -10.81
C ILE A 268 -12.68 -7.05 -9.94
N GLN A 269 -13.29 -8.24 -9.99
CA GLN A 269 -14.45 -8.57 -9.19
C GLN A 269 -14.15 -8.52 -7.70
N ASP A 270 -13.02 -9.10 -7.27
CA ASP A 270 -12.61 -9.08 -5.87
C ASP A 270 -12.32 -7.66 -5.39
N LEU A 271 -11.66 -6.84 -6.21
CA LEU A 271 -11.29 -5.48 -5.81
C LEU A 271 -12.48 -4.51 -5.67
N ARG A 272 -13.60 -4.78 -6.36
CA ARG A 272 -14.83 -3.99 -6.24
C ARG A 272 -15.47 -4.04 -4.86
N ASN A 273 -15.10 -5.02 -4.04
CA ASN A 273 -15.62 -5.13 -2.67
C ASN A 273 -14.99 -4.10 -1.73
N PHE A 274 -13.85 -3.50 -2.10
CA PHE A 274 -13.16 -2.52 -1.28
C PHE A 274 -13.60 -1.09 -1.58
N GLY A 275 -13.49 -0.21 -0.57
CA GLY A 275 -13.70 1.23 -0.78
C GLY A 275 -12.45 1.94 -1.32
N THR A 276 -11.27 1.43 -0.95
CA THR A 276 -9.96 2.02 -1.25
C THR A 276 -8.96 0.90 -1.50
N VAL A 277 -8.05 1.12 -2.44
CA VAL A 277 -6.91 0.23 -2.71
C VAL A 277 -5.62 1.03 -2.53
N ARG A 278 -4.65 0.49 -1.80
CA ARG A 278 -3.32 1.10 -1.61
C ARG A 278 -2.29 0.39 -2.48
N TYR A 279 -1.42 1.16 -3.11
CA TYR A 279 -0.58 0.71 -4.22
C TYR A 279 0.92 0.66 -3.88
N MET A 280 1.27 0.56 -2.59
CA MET A 280 2.64 0.64 -2.09
C MET A 280 3.57 -0.39 -2.75
N ASP A 281 3.26 -1.69 -2.65
CA ASP A 281 4.03 -2.76 -3.30
C ASP A 281 3.78 -2.78 -4.82
N PHE A 282 2.56 -2.49 -5.27
CA PHE A 282 2.24 -2.42 -6.70
C PHE A 282 3.14 -1.43 -7.46
N THR A 283 3.47 -0.30 -6.85
CA THR A 283 4.40 0.72 -7.38
C THR A 283 5.82 0.59 -6.81
N ASN A 284 6.10 -0.52 -6.12
CA ASN A 284 7.37 -0.86 -5.48
C ASN A 284 8.00 0.34 -4.75
N THR A 285 7.29 0.92 -3.78
CA THR A 285 7.73 2.16 -3.09
C THR A 285 8.96 1.95 -2.21
N ASN A 286 9.03 0.81 -1.52
CA ASN A 286 10.16 0.51 -0.63
C ASN A 286 11.44 0.33 -1.44
N LEU A 287 12.57 0.87 -0.93
CA LEU A 287 13.89 0.82 -1.59
C LEU A 287 13.94 1.50 -2.97
N ASN A 288 12.89 2.22 -3.35
CA ASN A 288 12.80 2.86 -4.64
C ASN A 288 13.57 4.18 -4.67
N ARG A 289 14.48 4.30 -5.65
CA ARG A 289 15.35 5.45 -5.82
C ARG A 289 14.88 6.44 -6.89
N MET A 290 13.68 6.25 -7.44
CA MET A 290 13.10 7.19 -8.40
C MET A 290 13.04 8.60 -7.80
N ARG A 291 13.59 9.54 -8.57
CA ARG A 291 13.64 10.96 -8.28
C ARG A 291 12.89 11.76 -9.34
N GLU A 292 13.08 11.43 -10.62
CA GLU A 292 12.55 12.21 -11.74
C GLU A 292 11.41 11.49 -12.47
N TRP A 293 10.44 12.25 -13.01
CA TRP A 293 9.23 11.69 -13.65
C TRP A 293 9.54 10.73 -14.79
N SER A 294 10.64 10.97 -15.52
CA SER A 294 11.09 10.13 -16.63
C SER A 294 11.55 8.74 -16.19
N GLU A 295 11.86 8.51 -14.92
CA GLU A 295 12.37 7.24 -14.40
C GLU A 295 11.26 6.22 -14.10
N ARG A 296 10.01 6.68 -13.95
CA ARG A 296 8.86 5.80 -13.68
C ARG A 296 8.67 4.79 -14.82
N THR A 297 8.21 3.61 -14.47
CA THR A 297 7.80 2.58 -15.44
C THR A 297 6.73 3.12 -16.39
N PRO A 298 6.97 3.13 -17.71
CA PRO A 298 5.94 3.51 -18.68
C PRO A 298 4.80 2.49 -18.72
N LYS A 299 3.56 2.95 -18.93
CA LYS A 299 2.37 2.07 -19.06
C LYS A 299 2.54 0.99 -20.13
N GLY A 300 3.23 1.33 -21.22
CA GLY A 300 3.50 0.44 -22.36
C GLY A 300 4.71 -0.48 -22.18
N SER A 301 5.42 -0.38 -21.05
CA SER A 301 6.51 -1.30 -20.74
C SER A 301 5.98 -2.73 -20.64
N MET A 302 6.72 -3.68 -21.23
CA MET A 302 6.45 -5.10 -21.09
C MET A 302 6.50 -5.57 -19.64
N ASN A 303 7.26 -4.91 -18.76
CA ASN A 303 7.44 -5.32 -17.36
C ASN A 303 6.73 -4.33 -16.44
N GLN A 304 5.69 -4.77 -15.75
CA GLN A 304 5.01 -3.97 -14.71
C GLN A 304 5.42 -4.39 -13.29
N GLY A 305 6.29 -5.40 -13.15
CA GLY A 305 6.91 -5.84 -11.90
C GLY A 305 8.40 -5.52 -11.84
N SER A 306 8.84 -4.41 -12.44
CA SER A 306 10.24 -3.96 -12.44
C SER A 306 10.66 -3.35 -11.10
N ASP A 307 11.94 -3.03 -10.91
CA ASP A 307 12.44 -2.37 -9.70
C ASP A 307 11.80 -0.99 -9.45
N ASN A 308 11.26 -0.36 -10.50
CA ASN A 308 10.51 0.90 -10.40
C ASN A 308 8.99 0.70 -10.20
N GLY A 309 8.54 -0.55 -10.01
CA GLY A 309 7.14 -0.89 -9.83
C GLY A 309 6.30 -0.81 -11.12
N ALA A 310 4.99 -0.96 -10.97
CA ALA A 310 4.05 -0.78 -12.07
C ALA A 310 3.79 0.70 -12.36
N ALA A 311 3.39 1.00 -13.61
CA ALA A 311 3.09 2.36 -14.03
C ALA A 311 1.91 2.96 -13.24
N PHE A 312 2.02 4.26 -12.87
CA PHE A 312 0.94 4.99 -12.20
C PHE A 312 -0.33 5.10 -13.06
N GLU A 313 -0.21 5.04 -14.38
CA GLU A 313 -1.38 5.00 -15.28
C GLU A 313 -2.18 3.69 -15.13
N TRP A 314 -1.55 2.59 -14.69
CA TRP A 314 -2.28 1.36 -14.32
C TRP A 314 -3.00 1.49 -12.99
N VAL A 315 -2.43 2.23 -12.03
CA VAL A 315 -3.09 2.56 -10.76
C VAL A 315 -4.40 3.30 -11.02
N VAL A 316 -4.36 4.35 -11.85
CA VAL A 316 -5.55 5.13 -12.21
C VAL A 316 -6.58 4.28 -12.98
N GLU A 317 -6.14 3.51 -13.97
CA GLU A 317 -7.03 2.64 -14.75
C GLU A 317 -7.72 1.61 -13.84
N LEU A 318 -6.97 1.01 -12.91
CA LEU A 318 -7.52 0.03 -11.99
C LEU A 318 -8.60 0.64 -11.11
N ALA A 319 -8.29 1.75 -10.42
CA ALA A 319 -9.23 2.49 -9.59
C ALA A 319 -10.51 2.89 -10.38
N ASN A 320 -10.34 3.32 -11.63
CA ASN A 320 -11.44 3.65 -12.51
C ASN A 320 -12.31 2.45 -12.90
N ARG A 321 -11.79 1.23 -12.95
CA ARG A 321 -12.58 0.03 -13.31
C ARG A 321 -13.23 -0.66 -12.12
N THR A 322 -12.65 -0.48 -10.94
CA THR A 322 -13.10 -1.05 -9.67
C THR A 322 -14.00 -0.11 -8.86
N ASP A 323 -14.09 1.18 -9.24
CA ASP A 323 -14.80 2.20 -8.44
C ASP A 323 -14.17 2.41 -7.05
N THR A 324 -12.88 2.16 -6.89
CA THR A 324 -12.15 2.29 -5.62
C THR A 324 -11.39 3.60 -5.54
N ASN A 325 -11.27 4.21 -4.37
CA ASN A 325 -10.28 5.28 -4.17
C ASN A 325 -8.86 4.72 -4.35
N ALA A 326 -7.93 5.58 -4.78
CA ALA A 326 -6.54 5.20 -4.98
C ALA A 326 -5.67 5.79 -3.86
N TRP A 327 -5.04 4.93 -3.05
CA TRP A 327 -4.06 5.36 -2.07
C TRP A 327 -2.65 5.10 -2.61
N ILE A 328 -1.94 6.20 -2.89
CA ILE A 328 -0.61 6.17 -3.48
C ILE A 328 0.44 6.59 -2.47
N ASN A 329 1.62 6.01 -2.63
CA ASN A 329 2.82 6.40 -1.92
C ASN A 329 3.73 7.17 -2.88
N ILE A 330 4.28 8.28 -2.40
CA ILE A 330 5.28 9.05 -3.14
C ILE A 330 6.67 8.43 -2.88
N PRO A 331 7.47 8.11 -3.91
CA PRO A 331 8.85 7.63 -3.71
C PRO A 331 9.65 8.59 -2.82
N THR A 332 10.50 8.04 -1.95
CA THR A 332 11.25 8.80 -0.93
C THR A 332 12.04 9.96 -1.54
N TYR A 333 12.69 9.72 -2.68
CA TYR A 333 13.58 10.68 -3.31
C TYR A 333 12.91 11.53 -4.40
N ALA A 334 11.59 11.43 -4.58
CA ALA A 334 10.86 12.11 -5.64
C ALA A 334 11.02 13.64 -5.57
N SER A 335 11.42 14.23 -6.69
CA SER A 335 11.48 15.68 -6.89
C SER A 335 10.09 16.31 -6.84
N ASP A 336 10.00 17.62 -6.58
CA ASP A 336 8.73 18.35 -6.68
C ASP A 336 8.10 18.25 -8.07
N ASP A 337 8.93 18.14 -9.11
CA ASP A 337 8.47 17.97 -10.48
C ASP A 337 7.88 16.58 -10.71
N PHE A 338 8.46 15.52 -10.13
CA PHE A 338 7.83 14.19 -10.11
C PHE A 338 6.44 14.27 -9.45
N VAL A 339 6.37 14.86 -8.25
CA VAL A 339 5.12 14.96 -7.47
C VAL A 339 4.06 15.75 -8.24
N ARG A 340 4.45 16.86 -8.89
CA ARG A 340 3.54 17.69 -9.68
C ARG A 340 3.00 16.94 -10.90
N ASN A 341 3.84 16.22 -11.64
CA ASN A 341 3.39 15.41 -12.78
C ASN A 341 2.47 14.27 -12.33
N LEU A 342 2.76 13.64 -11.19
CA LEU A 342 1.88 12.62 -10.61
C LEU A 342 0.51 13.21 -10.22
N ALA A 343 0.49 14.37 -9.57
CA ALA A 343 -0.76 15.05 -9.23
C ALA A 343 -1.57 15.39 -10.49
N VAL A 344 -0.93 15.84 -11.57
CA VAL A 344 -1.58 16.13 -12.86
C VAL A 344 -2.20 14.87 -13.45
N LEU A 345 -1.45 13.76 -13.48
CA LEU A 345 -1.96 12.46 -13.96
C LEU A 345 -3.25 12.05 -13.23
N PHE A 346 -3.24 12.10 -11.89
CA PHE A 346 -4.40 11.70 -11.10
C PHE A 346 -5.57 12.68 -11.24
N ARG A 347 -5.31 13.99 -11.30
CA ARG A 347 -6.37 15.00 -11.49
C ARG A 347 -7.11 14.77 -12.81
N ASP A 348 -6.36 14.52 -13.87
CA ASP A 348 -6.90 14.46 -15.23
C ASP A 348 -7.54 13.11 -15.56
N GLN A 349 -7.01 12.01 -15.01
CA GLN A 349 -7.42 10.66 -15.40
C GLN A 349 -8.23 9.89 -14.35
N LEU A 350 -8.13 10.22 -13.04
CA LEU A 350 -8.93 9.53 -12.03
C LEU A 350 -10.39 10.02 -12.09
N LYS A 351 -11.33 9.10 -12.29
CA LYS A 351 -12.75 9.44 -12.48
C LYS A 351 -13.34 10.07 -11.23
N SER A 352 -14.15 11.11 -11.40
CA SER A 352 -14.96 11.66 -10.31
C SER A 352 -16.10 10.69 -9.96
N PRO A 353 -16.43 10.48 -8.67
CA PRO A 353 -15.96 11.21 -7.48
C PRO A 353 -14.82 10.50 -6.71
N LEU A 354 -14.03 9.62 -7.34
CA LEU A 354 -12.98 8.87 -6.63
C LEU A 354 -11.91 9.79 -6.07
N LYS A 355 -11.38 9.46 -4.89
CA LYS A 355 -10.33 10.24 -4.24
C LYS A 355 -8.96 9.61 -4.43
N VAL A 356 -7.94 10.47 -4.41
CA VAL A 356 -6.54 10.05 -4.23
C VAL A 356 -6.13 10.30 -2.78
N TYR A 357 -5.65 9.26 -2.10
CA TYR A 357 -5.01 9.36 -0.78
C TYR A 357 -3.51 9.46 -1.01
N ILE A 358 -2.87 10.47 -0.41
CA ILE A 358 -1.47 10.79 -0.64
C ILE A 358 -0.69 10.51 0.64
N GLU A 359 0.33 9.67 0.53
CA GLU A 359 1.23 9.31 1.61
C GLU A 359 2.68 9.52 1.15
N TYR A 360 3.50 10.17 1.96
CA TYR A 360 4.93 10.28 1.67
C TYR A 360 5.67 9.00 2.08
N SER A 361 6.26 8.31 1.10
CA SER A 361 7.02 7.07 1.27
C SER A 361 6.23 5.97 2.02
N ASN A 362 6.92 5.05 2.68
CA ASN A 362 6.36 3.99 3.50
C ASN A 362 7.30 3.67 4.68
N GLU A 363 6.74 3.56 5.88
CA GLU A 363 7.45 3.22 7.13
C GLU A 363 8.82 3.89 7.29
N VAL A 364 8.92 5.20 7.07
CA VAL A 364 10.19 5.95 7.14
C VAL A 364 10.84 5.91 8.53
N TRP A 365 10.09 5.52 9.56
CA TRP A 365 10.63 5.28 10.91
C TRP A 365 11.46 3.98 11.00
N ASN A 366 11.30 3.05 10.06
CA ASN A 366 11.86 1.71 10.11
C ASN A 366 13.28 1.67 9.50
N GLN A 367 14.28 1.54 10.37
CA GLN A 367 15.70 1.53 10.00
C GLN A 367 16.15 0.30 9.19
N ALA A 368 15.30 -0.73 9.08
CA ALA A 368 15.56 -1.84 8.17
C ALA A 368 15.56 -1.38 6.70
N PHE A 369 14.79 -0.34 6.37
CA PHE A 369 14.71 0.20 5.03
C PHE A 369 15.70 1.33 4.77
N GLU A 370 16.18 1.42 3.54
CA GLU A 370 17.08 2.50 3.11
C GLU A 370 16.46 3.88 3.33
N GLN A 371 15.18 4.06 2.99
CA GLN A 371 14.50 5.34 3.19
C GLN A 371 14.48 5.78 4.64
N GLY A 372 14.42 4.83 5.60
CA GLY A 372 14.40 5.14 7.01
C GLY A 372 15.77 5.62 7.50
N ARG A 373 16.84 4.97 7.06
CA ARG A 373 18.23 5.40 7.34
C ARG A 373 18.54 6.75 6.70
N TRP A 374 18.09 6.97 5.47
CA TRP A 374 18.27 8.25 4.80
C TRP A 374 17.55 9.40 5.54
N ALA A 375 16.28 9.22 5.89
CA ALA A 375 15.51 10.25 6.60
C ALA A 375 16.04 10.51 8.02
N ASP A 376 16.58 9.48 8.65
CA ASP A 376 17.26 9.56 9.95
C ASP A 376 18.52 10.44 9.86
N ALA A 377 19.37 10.20 8.85
CA ALA A 377 20.55 11.02 8.58
C ALA A 377 20.18 12.48 8.21
N GLU A 378 19.18 12.67 7.34
CA GLU A 378 18.75 13.99 6.90
C GLU A 378 18.14 14.81 8.04
N GLY A 379 17.33 14.19 8.91
CA GLY A 379 16.80 14.88 10.09
C GLY A 379 17.89 15.31 11.06
N ARG A 380 18.93 14.49 11.27
CA ARG A 380 20.11 14.89 12.07
C ARG A 380 20.88 16.02 11.44
N ARG A 381 21.06 16.01 10.12
CA ARG A 381 21.70 17.10 9.38
C ARG A 381 20.96 18.43 9.56
N LEU A 382 19.64 18.39 9.70
CA LEU A 382 18.79 19.54 10.01
C LEU A 382 18.76 19.91 11.51
N GLY A 383 19.52 19.21 12.36
CA GLY A 383 19.64 19.50 13.79
C GLY A 383 18.65 18.76 14.69
N PHE A 384 17.94 17.75 14.20
CA PHE A 384 17.00 16.95 15.00
C PHE A 384 17.66 15.66 15.51
N SER A 385 17.91 15.57 16.82
CA SER A 385 18.46 14.37 17.46
C SER A 385 17.39 13.36 17.88
N TYR A 386 16.20 13.84 18.26
CA TYR A 386 15.06 13.01 18.67
C TYR A 386 14.07 12.81 17.52
N GLN A 387 13.77 11.55 17.19
CA GLN A 387 12.86 11.15 16.11
C GLN A 387 13.04 11.96 14.81
N PRO A 388 14.26 12.02 14.24
CA PRO A 388 14.54 12.80 13.03
C PRO A 388 13.69 12.38 11.84
N THR A 389 13.37 11.09 11.71
CA THR A 389 12.50 10.57 10.66
C THR A 389 11.10 11.20 10.68
N ALA A 390 10.50 11.44 11.86
CA ALA A 390 9.20 12.13 11.98
C ALA A 390 9.26 13.56 11.46
N HIS A 391 10.37 14.26 11.70
CA HIS A 391 10.57 15.62 11.21
C HIS A 391 10.66 15.64 9.67
N ILE A 392 11.41 14.71 9.07
CA ILE A 392 11.50 14.60 7.61
C ILE A 392 10.15 14.26 6.99
N VAL A 393 9.41 13.31 7.57
CA VAL A 393 8.06 12.95 7.07
C VAL A 393 7.10 14.13 7.19
N ALA A 394 7.11 14.86 8.30
CA ALA A 394 6.26 16.03 8.50
C ALA A 394 6.57 17.13 7.47
N LYS A 395 7.85 17.49 7.33
CA LYS A 395 8.30 18.49 6.37
C LYS A 395 7.91 18.11 4.94
N ARG A 396 8.25 16.89 4.52
CA ARG A 396 8.06 16.49 3.13
C ARG A 396 6.60 16.24 2.78
N SER A 397 5.81 15.74 3.72
CA SER A 397 4.35 15.65 3.56
C SER A 397 3.71 17.02 3.30
N ALA A 398 4.11 18.07 4.04
CA ALA A 398 3.55 19.41 3.84
C ALA A 398 3.82 19.96 2.43
N GLU A 399 5.04 19.79 1.93
CA GLU A 399 5.42 20.21 0.58
C GLU A 399 4.62 19.45 -0.50
N ILE A 400 4.51 18.12 -0.37
CA ILE A 400 3.74 17.26 -1.28
C ILE A 400 2.26 17.64 -1.28
N PHE A 401 1.65 17.80 -0.10
CA PHE A 401 0.25 18.17 0.01
C PHE A 401 -0.04 19.52 -0.64
N LYS A 402 0.87 20.49 -0.48
CA LYS A 402 0.75 21.79 -1.12
C LYS A 402 0.80 21.68 -2.65
N ILE A 403 1.71 20.87 -3.20
CA ILE A 403 1.77 20.62 -4.66
C ILE A 403 0.45 20.03 -5.18
N PHE A 404 -0.11 19.04 -4.48
CA PHE A 404 -1.39 18.46 -4.88
C PHE A 404 -2.55 19.45 -4.78
N GLU A 405 -2.61 20.28 -3.72
CA GLU A 405 -3.60 21.35 -3.59
C GLU A 405 -3.51 22.35 -4.74
N ASP A 406 -2.30 22.75 -5.13
CA ASP A 406 -2.08 23.69 -6.23
C ASP A 406 -2.52 23.12 -7.58
N VAL A 407 -2.24 21.84 -7.83
CA VAL A 407 -2.62 21.17 -9.08
C VAL A 407 -4.13 20.96 -9.18
N TYR A 408 -4.79 20.58 -8.09
CA TYR A 408 -6.23 20.33 -8.05
C TYR A 408 -7.07 21.60 -7.88
N GLY A 409 -6.50 22.67 -7.35
CA GLY A 409 -7.18 23.92 -7.06
C GLY A 409 -8.46 23.70 -6.25
N THR A 410 -9.58 24.26 -6.71
CA THR A 410 -10.88 24.17 -6.03
C THR A 410 -11.43 22.74 -5.91
N ALA A 411 -10.93 21.78 -6.70
CA ALA A 411 -11.35 20.38 -6.59
C ALA A 411 -10.70 19.64 -5.41
N SER A 412 -9.63 20.20 -4.82
CA SER A 412 -8.78 19.53 -3.83
C SER A 412 -9.57 18.93 -2.66
N SER A 413 -10.41 19.73 -2.00
CA SER A 413 -11.21 19.32 -0.83
C SER A 413 -12.18 18.16 -1.08
N SER A 414 -12.51 17.90 -2.34
CA SER A 414 -13.44 16.83 -2.74
C SER A 414 -12.74 15.60 -3.30
N ARG A 415 -11.48 15.71 -3.74
CA ARG A 415 -10.77 14.69 -4.52
C ARG A 415 -9.47 14.20 -3.89
N ILE A 416 -8.93 14.89 -2.90
CA ILE A 416 -7.67 14.53 -2.24
C ILE A 416 -7.93 14.15 -0.78
N VAL A 417 -7.17 13.19 -0.26
CA VAL A 417 -7.01 12.91 1.17
C VAL A 417 -5.52 12.91 1.52
N LYS A 418 -5.11 13.82 2.40
CA LYS A 418 -3.72 14.04 2.81
C LYS A 418 -3.43 13.23 4.07
N VAL A 419 -2.54 12.24 3.97
CA VAL A 419 -2.32 11.23 5.00
C VAL A 419 -0.92 11.33 5.60
N LEU A 420 -0.83 11.48 6.92
CA LEU A 420 0.43 11.46 7.67
C LEU A 420 0.69 10.07 8.28
N PRO A 421 1.62 9.26 7.75
CA PRO A 421 1.87 7.90 8.23
C PRO A 421 2.82 7.87 9.44
N THR A 422 2.47 7.07 10.46
CA THR A 422 3.27 6.86 11.68
C THR A 422 3.30 5.38 12.11
N GLN A 423 4.06 5.06 13.15
CA GLN A 423 4.16 3.72 13.70
C GLN A 423 3.13 3.50 14.81
N GLY A 424 2.25 2.51 14.65
CA GLY A 424 1.26 2.13 15.66
C GLY A 424 1.92 1.77 17.00
N ALA A 425 3.02 1.01 16.98
CA ALA A 425 3.75 0.60 18.18
C ALA A 425 4.49 1.73 18.92
N SER A 426 4.72 2.90 18.29
CA SER A 426 5.34 4.07 18.94
C SER A 426 4.27 4.99 19.51
N TRP A 427 3.54 4.51 20.51
CA TRP A 427 2.48 5.25 21.20
C TRP A 427 2.96 5.78 22.57
N GLY A 428 2.21 6.72 23.16
CA GLY A 428 2.57 7.38 24.43
C GLY A 428 2.79 8.90 24.29
N PRO A 429 3.20 9.57 25.38
CA PRO A 429 3.33 11.04 25.42
C PRO A 429 4.43 11.59 24.50
N GLU A 430 5.46 10.78 24.21
CA GLU A 430 6.55 11.13 23.29
C GLU A 430 6.59 10.24 22.03
N GLY A 431 5.49 9.52 21.76
CA GLY A 431 5.42 8.62 20.60
C GLY A 431 5.56 9.35 19.26
N LEU A 432 6.02 8.62 18.23
CA LEU A 432 6.30 9.14 16.88
C LEU A 432 5.17 10.01 16.31
N GLY A 433 3.91 9.59 16.52
CA GLY A 433 2.75 10.32 16.06
C GLY A 433 2.66 11.74 16.62
N ARG A 434 2.98 11.96 17.90
CA ARG A 434 2.91 13.29 18.53
C ARG A 434 4.01 14.21 18.02
N THR A 435 5.23 13.70 17.88
CA THR A 435 6.35 14.47 17.30
C THR A 435 6.04 14.88 15.87
N MET A 436 5.55 13.95 15.04
CA MET A 436 5.18 14.25 13.67
C MET A 436 4.05 15.29 13.59
N MET A 437 3.03 15.22 14.45
CA MET A 437 1.97 16.23 14.47
C MET A 437 2.48 17.61 14.89
N LYS A 438 3.34 17.70 15.90
CA LYS A 438 3.96 18.97 16.32
C LYS A 438 4.78 19.59 15.19
N ALA A 439 5.62 18.78 14.53
CA ALA A 439 6.44 19.21 13.40
C ALA A 439 5.59 19.68 12.21
N PHE A 440 4.59 18.90 11.81
CA PHE A 440 3.74 19.22 10.66
C PHE A 440 2.88 20.48 10.88
N ASN A 441 2.45 20.75 12.11
CA ASN A 441 1.65 21.93 12.44
C ASN A 441 2.48 23.19 12.74
N SER A 442 3.81 23.11 12.64
CA SER A 442 4.71 24.24 12.83
C SER A 442 5.13 24.85 11.49
N ALA A 443 5.13 26.19 11.39
CA ALA A 443 5.68 26.86 10.21
C ALA A 443 7.20 26.61 10.09
N SER A 444 7.90 26.63 11.23
CA SER A 444 9.32 26.32 11.36
C SER A 444 9.65 25.82 12.76
N ILE A 445 10.72 25.02 12.88
CA ILE A 445 11.32 24.62 14.17
C ILE A 445 12.83 24.84 14.04
N ASN A 446 13.44 25.54 15.00
CA ASN A 446 14.88 25.84 15.02
C ASN A 446 15.42 26.44 13.70
N GLY A 447 14.63 27.32 13.06
CA GLY A 447 14.99 27.94 11.77
C GLY A 447 14.78 27.06 10.53
N VAL A 448 14.45 25.77 10.70
CA VAL A 448 14.09 24.87 9.60
C VAL A 448 12.62 25.03 9.27
N SER A 449 12.28 25.27 8.00
CA SER A 449 10.90 25.41 7.53
C SER A 449 10.22 24.04 7.36
N PHE A 450 9.03 23.88 7.96
CA PHE A 450 8.22 22.65 7.89
C PHE A 450 6.95 22.86 7.09
N ASN A 451 6.04 23.68 7.60
CA ASN A 451 4.75 23.95 6.97
C ASN A 451 4.43 25.45 6.95
N PRO A 452 5.23 26.27 6.25
CA PRO A 452 5.06 27.73 6.23
C PRO A 452 3.76 28.16 5.56
N THR A 453 3.19 27.31 4.69
CA THR A 453 1.91 27.57 4.01
C THR A 453 0.69 27.18 4.86
N GLY A 454 0.90 26.50 5.98
CA GLY A 454 -0.18 26.04 6.86
C GLY A 454 -1.11 25.00 6.23
N VAL A 455 -0.62 24.19 5.29
CA VAL A 455 -1.43 23.14 4.66
C VAL A 455 -1.91 22.16 5.72
N LYS A 456 -3.16 21.71 5.63
CA LYS A 456 -3.76 20.79 6.61
C LYS A 456 -3.65 19.35 6.15
N ALA A 457 -3.44 18.42 7.09
CA ALA A 457 -3.65 17.00 6.83
C ALA A 457 -5.12 16.64 7.06
N ASP A 458 -5.58 15.55 6.45
CA ASP A 458 -6.95 15.02 6.64
C ASP A 458 -6.96 13.79 7.54
N ALA A 459 -5.85 13.03 7.55
CA ALA A 459 -5.75 11.78 8.31
C ALA A 459 -4.36 11.55 8.90
N ILE A 460 -4.34 10.86 10.05
CA ILE A 460 -3.15 10.23 10.62
C ILE A 460 -3.29 8.72 10.45
N ALA A 461 -2.25 8.06 9.96
CA ALA A 461 -2.31 6.65 9.61
C ALA A 461 -1.35 5.80 10.44
N ILE A 462 -1.82 4.63 10.91
CA ILE A 462 -1.04 3.67 11.72
C ILE A 462 -1.05 2.26 11.11
N ASN A 463 -0.21 1.37 11.64
CA ASN A 463 -0.15 -0.05 11.28
C ASN A 463 -0.56 -0.97 12.47
N PRO A 464 -1.86 -1.18 12.73
CA PRO A 464 -2.34 -2.01 13.84
C PRO A 464 -2.15 -3.51 13.57
N TYR A 465 -0.92 -3.99 13.75
CA TYR A 465 -0.58 -5.40 13.68
C TYR A 465 -0.67 -6.10 15.03
N PHE A 466 -1.26 -7.30 15.05
CA PHE A 466 -1.18 -8.21 16.20
C PHE A 466 -0.19 -9.36 15.95
N GLY A 467 0.32 -9.97 17.03
CA GLY A 467 1.08 -11.22 16.95
C GLY A 467 2.60 -11.08 16.81
N GLY A 468 3.10 -9.97 16.25
CA GLY A 468 4.55 -9.80 16.02
C GLY A 468 5.41 -9.81 17.29
N LYS A 469 4.92 -9.19 18.37
CA LYS A 469 5.58 -9.25 19.68
C LYS A 469 5.53 -10.66 20.28
N ILE A 470 4.38 -11.33 20.17
CA ILE A 470 4.16 -12.69 20.71
C ILE A 470 5.15 -13.67 20.08
N VAL A 471 5.26 -13.68 18.74
CA VAL A 471 6.16 -14.58 18.02
C VAL A 471 7.62 -14.28 18.36
N ARG A 472 7.99 -12.99 18.41
CA ARG A 472 9.34 -12.57 18.79
C ARG A 472 9.73 -13.08 20.19
N ASP A 473 8.89 -12.79 21.18
CA ASP A 473 9.13 -13.20 22.57
C ASP A 473 9.16 -14.73 22.69
N ALA A 474 8.29 -15.45 21.98
CA ALA A 474 8.28 -16.91 22.00
C ALA A 474 9.55 -17.52 21.36
N ILE A 475 10.08 -16.92 20.30
CA ILE A 475 11.37 -17.31 19.69
C ILE A 475 12.51 -17.03 20.67
N ASP A 476 12.56 -15.82 21.23
CA ASP A 476 13.66 -15.38 22.11
C ASP A 476 13.72 -16.20 23.41
N THR A 477 12.57 -16.67 23.92
CA THR A 477 12.51 -17.58 25.09
C THR A 477 12.51 -19.07 24.72
N GLY A 478 12.64 -19.43 23.44
CA GLY A 478 12.60 -20.82 22.96
C GLY A 478 11.25 -21.54 23.08
N ARG A 479 10.18 -20.86 23.54
CA ARG A 479 8.83 -21.44 23.67
C ARG A 479 8.19 -21.77 22.33
N ILE A 480 8.60 -21.08 21.27
CA ILE A 480 8.03 -21.25 19.92
C ILE A 480 8.11 -22.71 19.43
N TYR A 481 9.15 -23.46 19.84
CA TYR A 481 9.40 -24.82 19.37
C TYR A 481 8.49 -25.89 20.01
N SER A 482 7.77 -25.54 21.08
CA SER A 482 6.79 -26.41 21.75
C SER A 482 5.38 -25.81 21.77
N MET A 483 5.20 -24.63 21.18
CA MET A 483 3.92 -23.93 21.13
C MET A 483 2.99 -24.57 20.10
N THR A 484 1.70 -24.63 20.41
CA THR A 484 0.68 -25.03 19.44
C THR A 484 0.08 -23.81 18.74
N SER A 485 -0.45 -24.01 17.54
CA SER A 485 -1.15 -22.97 16.78
C SER A 485 -2.31 -22.37 17.58
N SER A 486 -3.08 -23.20 18.30
CA SER A 486 -4.18 -22.76 19.17
C SER A 486 -3.70 -21.89 20.34
N ALA A 487 -2.58 -22.23 20.98
CA ALA A 487 -1.99 -21.41 22.04
C ALA A 487 -1.54 -20.04 21.50
N LEU A 488 -0.88 -20.02 20.33
CA LEU A 488 -0.45 -18.80 19.66
C LEU A 488 -1.64 -17.88 19.32
N LEU A 489 -2.74 -18.44 18.82
CA LEU A 489 -3.95 -17.66 18.50
C LEU A 489 -4.67 -17.17 19.77
N THR A 490 -4.63 -17.94 20.86
CA THR A 490 -5.18 -17.52 22.17
C THR A 490 -4.38 -16.35 22.75
N GLU A 491 -3.05 -16.39 22.68
CA GLU A 491 -2.20 -15.25 23.08
C GLU A 491 -2.46 -14.03 22.19
N SER A 492 -2.63 -14.25 20.88
CA SER A 492 -2.96 -13.19 19.91
C SER A 492 -4.28 -12.51 20.24
N LYS A 493 -5.31 -13.27 20.64
CA LYS A 493 -6.59 -12.72 21.10
C LYS A 493 -6.43 -11.74 22.25
N ARG A 494 -5.67 -12.13 23.29
CA ARG A 494 -5.40 -11.28 24.46
C ARG A 494 -4.59 -10.04 24.09
N PHE A 495 -3.66 -10.15 23.15
CA PHE A 495 -2.87 -9.01 22.67
C PHE A 495 -3.73 -7.99 21.91
N ILE A 496 -4.71 -8.46 21.15
CA ILE A 496 -5.69 -7.58 20.50
C ILE A 496 -6.50 -6.82 21.58
N GLU A 497 -7.00 -7.50 22.60
CA GLU A 497 -7.81 -6.88 23.67
C GLU A 497 -7.07 -5.80 24.45
N ASN A 498 -5.79 -6.06 24.75
CA ASN A 498 -4.98 -5.20 25.61
C ASN A 498 -4.14 -4.21 24.78
N ASP A 499 -3.02 -4.67 24.23
CA ASP A 499 -2.01 -3.84 23.58
C ASP A 499 -2.56 -3.04 22.39
N ILE A 500 -3.35 -3.67 21.52
CA ILE A 500 -3.99 -2.95 20.41
C ILE A 500 -5.03 -1.96 20.93
N GLY A 501 -5.78 -2.33 21.99
CA GLY A 501 -6.74 -1.44 22.64
C GLY A 501 -6.11 -0.15 23.18
N ASP A 502 -4.97 -0.25 23.86
CA ASP A 502 -4.22 0.92 24.36
C ASP A 502 -3.68 1.80 23.23
N MET A 503 -3.08 1.16 22.23
CA MET A 503 -2.56 1.84 21.05
C MET A 503 -3.66 2.62 20.30
N LEU A 504 -4.83 2.00 20.08
CA LEU A 504 -5.96 2.66 19.42
C LEU A 504 -6.52 3.82 20.25
N ARG A 505 -6.59 3.70 21.59
CA ARG A 505 -6.99 4.82 22.46
C ARG A 505 -6.06 6.01 22.32
N ASN A 506 -4.74 5.79 22.38
CA ASN A 506 -3.77 6.86 22.23
C ASN A 506 -3.89 7.56 20.87
N TYR A 507 -4.00 6.80 19.77
CA TYR A 507 -4.07 7.39 18.44
C TYR A 507 -5.42 8.03 18.12
N ARG A 508 -6.51 7.54 18.70
CA ARG A 508 -7.81 8.24 18.70
C ARG A 508 -7.69 9.61 19.34
N ASP A 509 -6.97 9.71 20.46
CA ASP A 509 -6.81 10.97 21.18
C ASP A 509 -5.93 11.94 20.38
N ILE A 510 -4.82 11.47 19.77
CA ILE A 510 -4.02 12.28 18.83
C ILE A 510 -4.87 12.77 17.66
N ALA A 511 -5.67 11.89 17.05
CA ALA A 511 -6.53 12.25 15.92
C ALA A 511 -7.54 13.34 16.32
N ARG A 512 -8.14 13.25 17.51
CA ARG A 512 -9.04 14.27 18.05
C ARG A 512 -8.34 15.60 18.35
N ASP A 513 -7.16 15.55 18.98
CA ASP A 513 -6.38 16.75 19.35
C ASP A 513 -6.03 17.61 18.12
N TYR A 514 -5.79 16.97 16.97
CA TYR A 514 -5.39 17.63 15.72
C TYR A 514 -6.51 17.68 14.65
N ASN A 515 -7.75 17.28 14.99
CA ASN A 515 -8.88 17.23 14.07
C ASN A 515 -8.60 16.44 12.78
N LEU A 516 -8.04 15.24 12.94
CA LEU A 516 -7.72 14.30 11.87
C LEU A 516 -8.60 13.05 11.96
N THR A 517 -8.75 12.36 10.83
CA THR A 517 -9.29 10.99 10.83
C THR A 517 -8.18 10.00 11.15
N LEU A 518 -8.42 9.07 12.09
CA LEU A 518 -7.52 7.93 12.28
C LEU A 518 -7.77 6.90 11.18
N VAL A 519 -6.75 6.53 10.41
CA VAL A 519 -6.82 5.50 9.37
C VAL A 519 -5.73 4.44 9.57
N ALA A 520 -5.85 3.26 8.95
CA ALA A 520 -4.76 2.28 8.91
C ALA A 520 -4.23 2.15 7.49
N TYR A 521 -2.93 2.41 7.27
CA TYR A 521 -2.29 2.22 5.95
C TYR A 521 -1.99 0.74 5.65
N GLU A 522 -1.93 -0.07 6.69
CA GLU A 522 -1.85 -1.52 6.67
C GLU A 522 -2.23 -2.08 8.04
N GLY A 523 -2.52 -3.37 8.14
CA GLY A 523 -2.83 -3.99 9.43
C GLY A 523 -3.32 -5.42 9.28
N GLY A 524 -3.53 -6.07 10.43
CA GLY A 524 -3.90 -7.47 10.52
C GLY A 524 -2.90 -8.28 11.34
N GLN A 525 -2.67 -9.53 10.96
CA GLN A 525 -1.71 -10.40 11.63
C GLN A 525 -0.26 -10.07 11.23
N HIS A 526 0.67 -10.24 12.16
CA HIS A 526 2.12 -10.23 11.96
C HIS A 526 2.74 -11.43 12.69
N LEU A 527 2.26 -12.63 12.41
CA LEU A 527 2.84 -13.88 12.90
C LEU A 527 4.01 -14.28 11.99
N ALA A 528 5.17 -13.64 12.19
CA ALA A 528 6.36 -13.84 11.36
C ALA A 528 7.63 -14.02 12.20
N ALA A 529 8.54 -14.85 11.70
CA ALA A 529 9.84 -15.10 12.29
C ALA A 529 10.82 -13.92 12.09
N HIS A 530 11.57 -13.54 13.13
CA HIS A 530 12.43 -12.35 13.11
C HIS A 530 13.93 -12.63 13.00
N THR A 531 14.39 -13.86 13.22
CA THR A 531 15.82 -14.24 13.13
C THR A 531 16.09 -15.13 11.93
N GLU A 532 17.32 -15.15 11.42
CA GLU A 532 17.66 -16.04 10.30
C GLU A 532 17.46 -17.52 10.66
N ALA A 533 17.82 -17.91 11.88
CA ALA A 533 17.59 -19.28 12.36
C ALA A 533 16.10 -19.65 12.41
N SER A 534 15.25 -18.77 12.94
CA SER A 534 13.80 -19.03 13.02
C SER A 534 13.11 -19.01 11.64
N ARG A 535 13.56 -18.17 10.71
CA ARG A 535 13.06 -18.13 9.33
C ARG A 535 13.36 -19.43 8.56
N ASN A 536 14.47 -20.08 8.86
CA ASN A 536 14.85 -21.35 8.22
C ASN A 536 14.50 -22.59 9.05
N SER A 537 13.75 -22.44 10.16
CA SER A 537 13.30 -23.56 10.98
C SER A 537 11.94 -24.08 10.48
N GLN A 538 11.90 -25.33 10.02
CA GLN A 538 10.68 -25.97 9.54
C GLN A 538 9.58 -25.99 10.62
N VAL A 539 9.92 -26.29 11.87
CA VAL A 539 8.98 -26.30 13.00
C VAL A 539 8.32 -24.94 13.20
N VAL A 540 9.10 -23.86 13.12
CA VAL A 540 8.57 -22.49 13.24
C VAL A 540 7.69 -22.15 12.05
N GLN A 541 8.11 -22.49 10.83
CA GLN A 541 7.31 -22.21 9.63
C GLN A 541 5.98 -22.97 9.65
N ASP A 542 5.99 -24.26 10.00
CA ASP A 542 4.79 -25.09 10.08
C ASP A 542 3.79 -24.52 11.10
N LEU A 543 4.27 -24.14 12.29
CA LEU A 543 3.44 -23.52 13.32
C LEU A 543 2.78 -22.21 12.82
N LEU A 544 3.58 -21.32 12.22
CA LEU A 544 3.07 -20.03 11.75
C LEU A 544 2.11 -20.19 10.57
N TYR A 545 2.39 -21.12 9.65
CA TYR A 545 1.51 -21.41 8.51
C TYR A 545 0.20 -22.05 8.96
N GLU A 546 0.27 -23.02 9.89
CA GLU A 546 -0.91 -23.64 10.48
C GLU A 546 -1.79 -22.58 11.16
N ALA A 547 -1.21 -21.76 12.04
CA ALA A 547 -1.95 -20.70 12.75
C ALA A 547 -2.66 -19.73 11.79
N ASN A 548 -2.05 -19.41 10.64
CA ASN A 548 -2.64 -18.52 9.64
C ASN A 548 -3.81 -19.14 8.86
N ARG A 549 -3.89 -20.47 8.78
CA ARG A 549 -4.93 -21.21 8.03
C ARG A 549 -6.07 -21.71 8.91
N ARG A 550 -5.92 -21.61 10.23
CA ARG A 550 -6.94 -21.99 11.20
C ARG A 550 -8.19 -21.09 11.14
N PRO A 551 -9.40 -21.64 11.34
CA PRO A 551 -10.64 -20.86 11.39
C PRO A 551 -10.61 -19.73 12.43
N GLU A 552 -9.95 -19.93 13.58
CA GLU A 552 -9.85 -18.93 14.65
C GLU A 552 -9.17 -17.63 14.19
N MET A 553 -8.40 -17.65 13.10
CA MET A 553 -7.83 -16.44 12.50
C MET A 553 -8.93 -15.48 12.02
N GLU A 554 -10.07 -15.98 11.53
CA GLU A 554 -11.21 -15.16 11.14
C GLU A 554 -11.76 -14.36 12.34
N GLU A 555 -11.81 -15.00 13.52
CA GLU A 555 -12.29 -14.38 14.76
C GLU A 555 -11.37 -13.24 15.21
N LEU A 556 -10.04 -13.44 15.13
CA LEU A 556 -9.06 -12.41 15.48
C LEU A 556 -9.18 -11.16 14.59
N TYR A 557 -9.34 -11.36 13.28
CA TYR A 557 -9.58 -10.25 12.35
C TYR A 557 -10.91 -9.55 12.64
N THR A 558 -11.98 -10.31 12.90
CA THR A 558 -13.29 -9.76 13.26
C THR A 558 -13.18 -8.90 14.53
N GLN A 559 -12.45 -9.37 15.54
CA GLN A 559 -12.21 -8.63 16.78
C GLN A 559 -11.42 -7.34 16.54
N LEU A 560 -10.35 -7.40 15.75
CA LEU A 560 -9.57 -6.22 15.37
C LEU A 560 -10.45 -5.18 14.65
N PHE A 561 -11.26 -5.60 13.69
CA PHE A 561 -12.18 -4.71 12.96
C PHE A 561 -13.24 -4.09 13.87
N ASN A 562 -13.78 -4.85 14.82
CA ASN A 562 -14.72 -4.33 15.80
C ASN A 562 -14.08 -3.28 16.71
N MET A 563 -12.84 -3.50 17.16
CA MET A 563 -12.10 -2.51 17.96
C MET A 563 -11.79 -1.24 17.15
N TRP A 564 -11.40 -1.40 15.89
CA TRP A 564 -11.17 -0.28 14.98
C TRP A 564 -12.43 0.58 14.80
N LYS A 565 -13.58 -0.07 14.58
CA LYS A 565 -14.88 0.59 14.52
C LYS A 565 -15.24 1.28 15.84
N GLY A 566 -14.91 0.67 16.98
CA GLY A 566 -15.20 1.19 18.32
C GLY A 566 -14.51 2.50 18.67
N VAL A 567 -13.43 2.87 17.97
CA VAL A 567 -12.74 4.16 18.12
C VAL A 567 -13.13 5.20 17.08
N ASP A 568 -14.18 4.95 16.29
CA ASP A 568 -14.67 5.80 15.19
C ASP A 568 -13.56 6.15 14.18
N ALA A 569 -12.69 5.18 13.89
CA ALA A 569 -11.65 5.31 12.88
C ALA A 569 -12.21 5.12 11.46
N GLY A 570 -11.50 5.69 10.49
CA GLY A 570 -11.83 5.69 9.07
C GLY A 570 -11.40 4.41 8.35
N GLU A 571 -10.80 4.58 7.16
CA GLU A 571 -10.34 3.46 6.33
C GLU A 571 -9.36 2.54 7.08
N PHE A 572 -9.58 1.22 6.97
CA PHE A 572 -8.65 0.19 7.40
C PHE A 572 -8.15 -0.57 6.18
N MET A 573 -6.86 -0.45 5.87
CA MET A 573 -6.22 -1.23 4.83
C MET A 573 -5.71 -2.56 5.40
N HIS A 574 -6.28 -3.68 4.97
CA HIS A 574 -5.63 -4.98 5.18
C HIS A 574 -4.26 -4.97 4.50
N PHE A 575 -3.24 -5.57 5.13
CA PHE A 575 -1.86 -5.46 4.63
C PHE A 575 -1.75 -5.83 3.16
N ILE A 576 -2.10 -7.04 2.71
CA ILE A 576 -1.99 -7.35 1.28
C ILE A 576 -3.06 -8.32 0.77
N TYR A 577 -3.54 -8.10 -0.45
CA TYR A 577 -4.67 -8.84 -1.01
C TYR A 577 -4.31 -10.32 -1.26
N VAL A 578 -3.43 -10.58 -2.22
CA VAL A 578 -2.98 -11.95 -2.58
C VAL A 578 -1.47 -12.02 -2.42
N LYS A 579 -0.99 -12.89 -1.52
CA LYS A 579 0.43 -13.21 -1.34
C LYS A 579 0.58 -14.55 -0.64
N SER A 580 1.40 -15.43 -1.21
CA SER A 580 1.66 -16.75 -0.63
C SER A 580 2.43 -16.65 0.69
N CYS A 581 2.26 -17.66 1.54
CA CYS A 581 3.15 -17.84 2.69
C CYS A 581 4.59 -18.06 2.22
N SER A 582 5.54 -17.47 2.94
CA SER A 582 6.97 -17.68 2.77
C SER A 582 7.65 -17.66 4.13
N LYS A 583 8.97 -17.90 4.16
CA LYS A 583 9.76 -17.76 5.39
C LYS A 583 9.67 -16.37 6.04
N PHE A 584 9.21 -15.37 5.29
CA PHE A 584 8.99 -14.00 5.75
C PHE A 584 7.57 -13.74 6.27
N GLY A 585 6.68 -14.75 6.28
CA GLY A 585 5.32 -14.66 6.82
C GLY A 585 4.24 -14.98 5.80
N CYS A 586 3.01 -15.08 6.31
CA CYS A 586 1.77 -15.32 5.55
C CYS A 586 0.95 -14.04 5.46
N TRP A 587 1.30 -13.16 4.54
CA TRP A 587 0.75 -11.80 4.54
C TRP A 587 -0.61 -11.64 3.85
N GLY A 588 -0.85 -12.42 2.80
CA GLY A 588 -2.05 -12.31 1.97
C GLY A 588 -3.34 -12.59 2.74
N SER A 589 -4.40 -11.87 2.38
CA SER A 589 -5.77 -12.27 2.74
C SER A 589 -6.15 -13.59 2.04
N LYS A 590 -5.59 -13.77 0.84
CA LYS A 590 -5.52 -15.01 0.06
C LYS A 590 -4.05 -15.36 -0.26
N GLU A 591 -3.72 -16.63 -0.35
CA GLU A 591 -2.39 -17.14 -0.72
C GLU A 591 -2.17 -17.21 -2.25
N TYR A 592 -3.25 -17.27 -3.03
CA TYR A 592 -3.28 -17.26 -4.50
C TYR A 592 -4.60 -16.66 -5.02
N GLN A 593 -4.61 -16.14 -6.24
CA GLN A 593 -5.71 -15.33 -6.79
C GLN A 593 -7.09 -16.01 -6.72
N THR A 594 -7.15 -17.29 -7.07
CA THR A 594 -8.38 -18.10 -7.13
C THR A 594 -8.62 -18.93 -5.87
N GLN A 595 -7.95 -18.59 -4.75
CA GLN A 595 -8.16 -19.29 -3.49
C GLN A 595 -9.64 -19.25 -3.08
N PRO A 596 -10.27 -20.42 -2.84
CA PRO A 596 -11.64 -20.49 -2.38
C PRO A 596 -11.79 -19.83 -1.00
N LEU A 597 -12.86 -19.06 -0.83
CA LEU A 597 -13.10 -18.25 0.36
C LEU A 597 -13.23 -19.12 1.64
N GLU A 598 -13.80 -20.31 1.52
CA GLU A 598 -13.90 -21.32 2.59
C GLU A 598 -12.54 -21.78 3.13
N SER A 599 -11.46 -21.59 2.37
CA SER A 599 -10.08 -21.93 2.78
C SER A 599 -9.24 -20.70 3.16
N ALA A 600 -9.82 -19.50 3.10
CA ALA A 600 -9.12 -18.23 3.31
C ALA A 600 -9.71 -17.45 4.52
N PRO A 601 -9.36 -17.80 5.78
CA PRO A 601 -10.00 -17.24 6.97
C PRO A 601 -9.88 -15.71 7.09
N LYS A 602 -8.76 -15.13 6.62
CA LYS A 602 -8.57 -13.67 6.60
C LYS A 602 -9.48 -13.00 5.59
N ALA A 603 -9.54 -13.54 4.37
CA ALA A 603 -10.46 -13.06 3.33
C ALA A 603 -11.92 -13.19 3.77
N ARG A 604 -12.29 -14.25 4.49
CA ARG A 604 -13.65 -14.38 5.07
C ARG A 604 -13.98 -13.27 6.04
N ALA A 605 -13.09 -12.96 6.97
CA ALA A 605 -13.32 -11.87 7.92
C ALA A 605 -13.53 -10.52 7.19
N ILE A 606 -12.73 -10.26 6.15
CA ILE A 606 -12.84 -9.06 5.31
C ILE A 606 -14.19 -9.03 4.57
N VAL A 607 -14.54 -10.10 3.84
CA VAL A 607 -15.79 -10.17 3.07
C VAL A 607 -17.00 -10.06 4.00
N LYS A 608 -17.02 -10.79 5.12
CA LYS A 608 -18.08 -10.73 6.12
C LYS A 608 -18.28 -9.31 6.64
N GLN A 609 -17.20 -8.59 6.91
CA GLN A 609 -17.27 -7.21 7.39
C GLN A 609 -17.77 -6.23 6.32
N ILE A 610 -17.47 -6.47 5.04
CA ILE A 610 -18.02 -5.72 3.90
C ILE A 610 -19.52 -6.02 3.74
N GLU A 611 -19.91 -7.29 3.74
CA GLU A 611 -21.30 -7.73 3.57
C GLU A 611 -22.20 -7.30 4.72
N GLN A 612 -21.74 -7.36 5.96
CA GLN A 612 -22.49 -6.85 7.13
C GLN A 612 -22.87 -5.38 6.98
N ARG A 613 -22.00 -4.57 6.36
CA ARG A 613 -22.30 -3.17 6.06
C ARG A 613 -23.35 -3.04 4.96
N GLU A 614 -23.25 -3.86 3.90
CA GLU A 614 -24.21 -3.84 2.80
C GLU A 614 -25.60 -4.35 3.21
N SER A 615 -25.65 -5.40 4.02
CA SER A 615 -26.89 -5.96 4.57
C SER A 615 -27.56 -4.99 5.54
N LEU A 616 -26.79 -4.26 6.35
CA LEU A 616 -27.31 -3.19 7.20
C LEU A 616 -27.93 -2.06 6.35
N LEU A 617 -27.26 -1.65 5.28
CA LEU A 617 -27.77 -0.63 4.35
C LEU A 617 -29.05 -1.10 3.64
N LEU A 618 -29.09 -2.37 3.22
CA LEU A 618 -30.27 -2.97 2.58
C LEU A 618 -31.41 -3.17 3.58
N GLY A 619 -31.12 -3.53 4.83
CA GLY A 619 -32.09 -3.66 5.92
C GLY A 619 -32.72 -2.32 6.28
N VAL A 620 -31.93 -1.25 6.33
CA VAL A 620 -32.43 0.13 6.46
C VAL A 620 -33.29 0.50 5.24
N GLU A 621 -32.86 0.19 4.03
CA GLU A 621 -33.64 0.43 2.80
C GLU A 621 -34.97 -0.33 2.81
N GLN A 622 -34.99 -1.60 3.21
CA GLN A 622 -36.18 -2.44 3.31
C GLN A 622 -37.11 -2.00 4.44
N ALA A 623 -36.56 -1.62 5.61
CA ALA A 623 -37.32 -1.06 6.71
C ALA A 623 -37.97 0.28 6.32
N MET A 624 -37.27 1.11 5.55
CA MET A 624 -37.83 2.33 4.98
C MET A 624 -38.95 2.02 3.96
N VAL A 625 -38.74 1.06 3.05
CA VAL A 625 -39.78 0.63 2.09
C VAL A 625 -41.00 0.04 2.81
N ALA A 626 -40.81 -0.73 3.87
CA ALA A 626 -41.86 -1.30 4.69
C ALA A 626 -42.64 -0.24 5.50
N ALA A 627 -41.94 0.75 6.06
CA ALA A 627 -42.56 1.92 6.71
C ALA A 627 -43.40 2.75 5.72
N ILE A 628 -42.98 2.80 4.45
CA ILE A 628 -43.67 3.50 3.35
C ILE A 628 -44.91 2.74 2.85
N GLY A 629 -44.99 1.42 3.06
CA GLY A 629 -46.11 0.57 2.61
C GLY A 629 -47.41 0.71 3.40
N ASN A 630 -47.38 1.25 4.63
CA ASN A 630 -48.54 1.35 5.52
C ASN A 630 -49.07 2.79 5.64
N ASN A 631 -50.02 3.12 4.77
CA ASN A 631 -50.98 4.25 4.73
C ASN A 631 -50.82 5.52 5.64
N THR A 632 -50.39 6.61 4.99
CA THR A 632 -51.14 7.88 4.72
C THR A 632 -51.67 8.81 5.84
N LYS A 633 -50.93 9.05 6.93
CA LYS A 633 -51.05 10.34 7.67
C LYS A 633 -49.74 11.08 7.96
N ASP A 634 -48.59 10.43 7.78
CA ASP A 634 -47.29 10.97 8.20
C ASP A 634 -46.38 11.46 7.05
N VAL A 635 -46.92 11.69 5.85
CA VAL A 635 -46.09 12.21 4.74
C VAL A 635 -45.62 13.64 5.00
N GLU A 636 -46.39 14.44 5.74
CA GLU A 636 -46.00 15.82 6.08
C GLU A 636 -45.11 15.90 7.33
N SER A 637 -45.20 14.92 8.24
CA SER A 637 -44.25 14.79 9.36
C SER A 637 -42.88 14.29 8.89
N LEU A 638 -42.81 13.39 7.92
CA LEU A 638 -41.56 12.97 7.26
C LEU A 638 -40.87 14.09 6.48
N ARG A 639 -41.63 15.08 5.99
CA ARG A 639 -41.08 16.26 5.29
C ARG A 639 -40.27 17.16 6.23
N ILE A 640 -40.64 17.18 7.51
CA ILE A 640 -39.93 17.92 8.57
C ILE A 640 -38.63 17.19 8.94
N THR A 641 -38.64 15.86 8.98
CA THR A 641 -37.50 15.04 9.44
C THR A 641 -36.46 14.74 8.36
N LEU A 642 -36.87 14.53 7.11
CA LEU A 642 -35.99 14.02 6.04
C LEU A 642 -35.78 15.00 4.87
N GLY A 643 -36.32 16.21 4.96
CA GLY A 643 -36.15 17.28 3.97
C GLY A 643 -37.06 17.19 2.73
N ALA A 644 -37.51 18.34 2.25
CA ALA A 644 -38.47 18.45 1.14
C ALA A 644 -37.94 17.90 -0.21
N GLU A 645 -36.62 17.91 -0.41
CA GLU A 645 -35.98 17.42 -1.63
C GLU A 645 -36.16 15.90 -1.80
N LEU A 646 -36.00 15.14 -0.71
CA LEU A 646 -36.16 13.67 -0.73
C LEU A 646 -37.61 13.29 -1.06
N VAL A 647 -38.56 13.99 -0.45
CA VAL A 647 -39.99 13.79 -0.66
C VAL A 647 -40.39 14.11 -2.10
N ASN A 648 -39.84 15.17 -2.70
CA ASN A 648 -40.12 15.52 -4.09
C ASN A 648 -39.54 14.49 -5.08
N ARG A 649 -38.30 14.05 -4.88
CA ARG A 649 -37.67 13.01 -5.71
C ARG A 649 -38.40 11.67 -5.63
N TYR A 650 -38.94 11.33 -4.45
CA TYR A 650 -39.78 10.16 -4.27
C TYR A 650 -41.11 10.27 -5.04
N ARG A 651 -41.78 11.43 -5.00
CA ARG A 651 -43.01 11.69 -5.78
C ARG A 651 -42.76 11.56 -7.28
N GLU A 652 -41.63 12.05 -7.77
CA GLU A 652 -41.22 11.90 -9.17
C GLU A 652 -40.98 10.43 -9.55
N LEU A 653 -40.24 9.68 -8.74
CA LEU A 653 -39.99 8.26 -8.97
C LEU A 653 -41.31 7.47 -9.02
N LYS A 654 -42.23 7.73 -8.08
CA LYS A 654 -43.54 7.08 -8.03
C LYS A 654 -44.39 7.40 -9.29
N ARG A 655 -44.34 8.65 -9.77
CA ARG A 655 -45.02 9.06 -11.01
C ARG A 655 -44.37 8.46 -12.26
N ALA A 656 -43.05 8.32 -12.29
CA ALA A 656 -42.32 7.70 -13.39
C ALA A 656 -42.66 6.20 -13.53
N VAL A 657 -42.65 5.47 -12.41
CA VAL A 657 -43.05 4.05 -12.39
C VAL A 657 -44.51 3.88 -12.81
N LYS A 658 -45.42 4.72 -12.30
CA LYS A 658 -46.85 4.67 -12.68
C LYS A 658 -47.08 5.00 -14.17
N ARG A 659 -46.20 5.76 -14.80
CA ARG A 659 -46.25 6.09 -16.23
C ARG A 659 -45.58 5.05 -17.14
N GLY A 660 -45.00 3.98 -16.59
CA GLY A 660 -44.32 2.95 -17.38
C GLY A 660 -42.97 3.38 -17.96
N GLU A 661 -42.27 4.31 -17.30
CA GLU A 661 -40.96 4.78 -17.72
C GLU A 661 -39.92 3.63 -17.77
N SER A 662 -38.93 3.74 -18.66
CA SER A 662 -37.96 2.67 -18.93
C SER A 662 -37.13 2.28 -17.69
N SER A 663 -36.71 1.01 -17.64
CA SER A 663 -35.95 0.45 -16.50
C SER A 663 -34.65 1.22 -16.20
N ILE A 664 -33.99 1.76 -17.23
CA ILE A 664 -32.78 2.59 -17.10
C ILE A 664 -33.11 3.94 -16.42
N THR A 665 -34.25 4.54 -16.77
CA THR A 665 -34.73 5.81 -16.20
C THR A 665 -35.09 5.63 -14.73
N VAL A 666 -35.82 4.57 -14.40
CA VAL A 666 -36.18 4.21 -13.03
C VAL A 666 -34.91 3.96 -12.19
N ARG A 667 -33.93 3.21 -12.68
CA ARG A 667 -32.65 2.98 -11.98
C ARG A 667 -31.87 4.27 -11.71
N ARG A 668 -31.84 5.21 -12.66
CA ARG A 668 -31.21 6.53 -12.47
C ARG A 668 -31.94 7.39 -11.43
N MET A 669 -33.26 7.27 -11.34
CA MET A 669 -34.07 7.97 -10.34
C MET A 669 -33.88 7.35 -8.94
N VAL A 670 -33.81 6.03 -8.83
CA VAL A 670 -33.47 5.31 -7.59
C VAL A 670 -32.08 5.71 -7.09
N LYS A 671 -31.07 5.76 -7.97
CA LYS A 671 -29.71 6.20 -7.60
C LYS A 671 -29.69 7.66 -7.07
N ARG A 672 -30.49 8.55 -7.66
CA ARG A 672 -30.63 9.95 -7.20
C ARG A 672 -31.37 10.05 -5.87
N LEU A 673 -32.41 9.25 -5.66
CA LEU A 673 -33.14 9.16 -4.39
C LEU A 673 -32.22 8.65 -3.27
N ARG A 674 -31.46 7.58 -3.53
CA ARG A 674 -30.45 7.02 -2.61
C ARG A 674 -29.39 8.05 -2.23
N LYS A 675 -28.88 8.82 -3.21
CA LYS A 675 -27.90 9.89 -2.95
C LYS A 675 -28.47 11.03 -2.08
N THR A 676 -29.74 11.37 -2.27
CA THR A 676 -30.43 12.42 -1.49
C THR A 676 -30.74 11.94 -0.06
N LEU A 677 -31.10 10.65 0.09
CA LEU A 677 -31.34 10.04 1.39
C LEU A 677 -30.05 10.00 2.23
N VAL A 678 -28.96 9.52 1.62
CA VAL A 678 -27.64 9.49 2.26
C VAL A 678 -27.21 10.89 2.68
N LYS A 679 -27.40 11.89 1.82
CA LYS A 679 -27.14 13.30 2.16
C LYS A 679 -27.91 13.77 3.40
N ASN A 680 -29.22 13.53 3.45
CA ASN A 680 -30.08 14.05 4.53
C ASN A 680 -29.90 13.28 5.85
N VAL A 681 -29.52 12.00 5.82
CA VAL A 681 -29.23 11.19 7.02
C VAL A 681 -27.86 11.53 7.61
N ILE A 682 -26.89 11.88 6.77
CA ILE A 682 -25.56 12.35 7.22
C ILE A 682 -25.66 13.74 7.88
N GLU A 683 -26.61 14.58 7.46
CA GLU A 683 -26.79 15.95 7.97
C GLU A 683 -27.58 16.02 9.30
N SER A 684 -28.24 14.95 9.76
CA SER A 684 -28.95 14.93 11.05
C SER A 684 -28.08 14.30 12.16
N THR A 685 -27.40 15.12 12.95
CA THR A 685 -26.63 14.72 14.14
C THR A 685 -27.52 14.01 15.18
N SER A 686 -27.09 12.83 15.62
CA SER A 686 -27.54 12.01 16.77
C SER A 686 -29.06 11.80 16.92
N PRO A 687 -29.59 10.58 16.70
CA PRO A 687 -30.98 10.29 17.07
C PRO A 687 -31.11 10.34 18.60
N SER A 688 -31.97 11.22 19.10
CA SER A 688 -32.32 11.29 20.52
C SER A 688 -32.92 9.97 21.02
N GLU A 689 -32.80 9.67 22.32
CA GLU A 689 -33.44 8.51 22.99
C GLU A 689 -34.92 8.36 22.63
N GLU A 690 -35.61 9.47 22.32
CA GLU A 690 -37.01 9.48 21.92
C GLU A 690 -37.24 8.84 20.53
N ALA A 691 -36.29 8.98 19.59
CA ALA A 691 -36.35 8.36 18.27
C ALA A 691 -36.13 6.83 18.36
N ILE A 692 -35.25 6.41 19.27
CA ILE A 692 -35.01 4.99 19.57
C ILE A 692 -36.24 4.39 20.27
N ALA A 693 -36.81 5.07 21.27
CA ALA A 693 -38.01 4.64 21.96
C ALA A 693 -39.25 4.57 21.05
N LYS A 694 -39.41 5.50 20.09
CA LYS A 694 -40.46 5.43 19.07
C LYS A 694 -40.28 4.23 18.14
N SER A 695 -39.04 3.90 17.79
CA SER A 695 -38.72 2.74 16.94
C SER A 695 -39.04 1.42 17.65
N PHE A 696 -38.76 1.32 18.96
CA PHE A 696 -39.17 0.17 19.79
C PHE A 696 -40.71 0.01 19.88
N ARG A 697 -41.47 1.12 20.00
CA ARG A 697 -42.94 1.06 20.03
C ARG A 697 -43.54 0.64 18.69
N VAL A 698 -42.94 1.07 17.58
CA VAL A 698 -43.34 0.63 16.23
C VAL A 698 -43.05 -0.86 16.06
N PHE A 699 -41.88 -1.33 16.54
CA PHE A 699 -41.46 -2.73 16.51
C PHE A 699 -42.40 -3.66 17.32
N ALA A 700 -42.72 -3.30 18.57
CA ALA A 700 -43.68 -4.06 19.40
C ALA A 700 -45.08 -4.16 18.76
N ARG A 701 -45.47 -3.15 17.97
CA ARG A 701 -46.75 -3.10 17.26
C ARG A 701 -46.76 -3.92 15.96
N LEU A 702 -45.60 -4.29 15.44
CA LEU A 702 -45.45 -5.16 14.26
C LEU A 702 -45.47 -6.65 14.65
N GLN A 703 -44.88 -7.00 15.81
CA GLN A 703 -45.00 -8.37 16.37
C GLN A 703 -46.46 -8.74 16.67
N SER A 704 -47.26 -7.81 17.22
CA SER A 704 -48.68 -8.07 17.53
C SER A 704 -49.58 -8.21 16.29
N LYS A 705 -49.07 -7.92 15.09
CA LYS A 705 -49.81 -8.00 13.82
C LYS A 705 -49.43 -9.19 12.94
N GLY A 706 -48.70 -10.17 13.47
CA GLY A 706 -48.50 -11.48 12.81
C GLY A 706 -47.54 -11.48 11.61
N VAL A 707 -46.59 -10.55 11.57
CA VAL A 707 -45.49 -10.60 10.58
C VAL A 707 -44.65 -11.87 10.82
N ARG A 708 -44.34 -12.61 9.76
CA ARG A 708 -43.66 -13.92 9.85
C ARG A 708 -42.27 -13.76 10.50
N LYS A 709 -41.97 -14.61 11.49
CA LYS A 709 -40.74 -14.60 12.31
C LYS A 709 -39.43 -14.50 11.51
N GLN A 710 -39.36 -15.15 10.34
CA GLN A 710 -38.19 -15.12 9.45
C GLN A 710 -37.86 -13.73 8.85
N TRP A 711 -38.80 -12.78 8.87
CA TRP A 711 -38.61 -11.39 8.40
C TRP A 711 -38.21 -10.44 9.52
N ILE A 712 -38.34 -10.91 10.77
CA ILE A 712 -38.07 -10.15 12.00
C ILE A 712 -36.73 -10.58 12.61
N ALA A 713 -36.30 -11.83 12.40
CA ALA A 713 -35.09 -12.39 12.99
C ALA A 713 -33.81 -11.54 12.81
N PRO A 714 -33.51 -10.96 11.61
CA PRO A 714 -32.32 -10.10 11.46
C PRO A 714 -32.41 -8.79 12.26
N VAL A 715 -33.63 -8.29 12.50
CA VAL A 715 -33.90 -7.08 13.28
C VAL A 715 -33.88 -7.39 14.78
N GLU A 716 -34.37 -8.56 15.20
CA GLU A 716 -34.24 -9.06 16.58
C GLU A 716 -32.77 -9.28 16.96
N GLU A 717 -31.96 -9.83 16.06
CA GLU A 717 -30.51 -10.02 16.25
C GLU A 717 -29.80 -8.66 16.36
N THR A 718 -30.16 -7.70 15.51
CA THR A 718 -29.64 -6.31 15.56
C THR A 718 -30.07 -5.58 16.84
N LEU A 719 -31.32 -5.74 17.29
CA LEU A 719 -31.83 -5.12 18.52
C LEU A 719 -31.29 -5.82 19.77
N ALA A 720 -30.96 -7.11 19.69
CA ALA A 720 -30.25 -7.83 20.75
C ALA A 720 -28.80 -7.37 20.86
N GLU A 721 -28.10 -7.17 19.73
CA GLU A 721 -26.78 -6.55 19.69
C GLU A 721 -26.79 -5.11 20.24
N TRP A 722 -27.88 -4.36 20.01
CA TRP A 722 -28.07 -3.03 20.59
C TRP A 722 -28.52 -3.08 22.07
N GLY A 723 -29.25 -4.12 22.47
CA GLY A 723 -29.72 -4.35 23.84
C GLY A 723 -28.60 -4.77 24.81
N VAL A 724 -27.52 -5.36 24.31
CA VAL A 724 -26.30 -5.62 25.11
C VAL A 724 -25.63 -4.32 25.56
N LEU A 725 -25.86 -3.20 24.87
CA LEU A 725 -25.40 -1.88 25.30
C LEU A 725 -26.33 -1.20 26.33
N MET A 726 -27.51 -1.74 26.62
CA MET A 726 -28.39 -1.25 27.69
C MET A 726 -28.35 -2.08 28.99
N GLN A 727 -27.54 -3.14 29.08
CA GLN A 727 -27.31 -3.85 30.35
C GLN A 727 -26.07 -3.37 31.13
N ILE A 728 -25.41 -2.28 30.70
CA ILE A 728 -24.33 -1.63 31.47
C ILE A 728 -24.80 -0.34 32.19
N GLN A 729 -26.07 0.02 32.08
CA GLN A 729 -26.67 1.01 32.98
C GLN A 729 -28.04 0.55 33.45
N HIS A 730 -28.02 -0.48 34.30
CA HIS A 730 -28.95 -0.56 35.41
C HIS A 730 -28.21 -0.78 36.72
#